data_AF-A0A1Q4VGS7-F1
#
_entry.id   AF-A0A1Q4VGS7-F1
#
_cell.length_a   1.000
_cell.length_b   1.000
_cell.length_c   1.000
_cell.angle_alpha   90.00
_cell.angle_beta   90.00
_cell.angle_gamma   90.00
#
_symmetry.space_group_name_H-M   'P 1'
#
loop_
_entity.id
_entity.type
_entity.pdbx_description
1 polymer ?
#
loop_
_entity_poly.entity_id
_entity_poly.type
_entity_poly.pdbx_seq_one_letter_code
_entity_poly.pdbx_strand_id
1 'polypeptide(L)'
;MTSDRSTSNSQSATNPTSNRPTSHSTNHPTSRPTSNHPIANRPAPNRVRSHAAADLPGPRGPATPYRMTVTTALSHAEAVALADEQLACWLKQEGFEEPPPAHRAPAEQGTEPAPTAERLRLGERVLLDRDQGPLRGGPGAGRYDRRRLRTPAPHGTQQLTLTVATGSDGPTWVRLEAETHSTGSGVRTPCRVPVPELARTLLPLLDATDGPTVVHSGPRVITADEVDALIDELCDPERRLPTVVASVPVNLPLDSWVRDVVAPLCQQLPGLATAYVLDPGARTGFNVALEYHTVYGGAVRTYLPEVDPASRQDSARHPVLARGRIEEDLRRAAGLLAREPRRLAAEQPLPQPLAAVPVLRVPPPQLRRDAEQAAERTVEPSADQAVVQVAEETVEQVVERTSGPAAPYQGVELAALAREEQQDRAEQQARADELERVRHTLRVERREHRERGQGREGRDGRDVREGRLRSGARALTGRHCVAPGGGPVGGPHSVVQPPDGCGTPDTFTELMARLGEFPLVTFTGDQKVALALDELQCAGAGWARLAWDGLTALQEYAEAAVRGAAGGDFKQWCERTPEGCHRFPPRKAVRGESRTVFSHTKWKRERMLPVPECVDSSRRAFMGAHLRIGGGRTAPRLHYLDDCSGSGRIYVGYIGLHLTNTRTN
;
A
#
# COMPACT_ATOMS: atom_id res chain seq x y z
N MET A 1 -60.44 50.49 13.41
CA MET A 1 -59.99 51.80 12.89
C MET A 1 -59.32 51.52 11.55
N THR A 2 -60.10 51.37 10.46
CA THR A 2 -60.44 52.42 9.45
C THR A 2 -59.20 52.92 8.70
N SER A 3 -59.06 52.94 7.37
CA SER A 3 -59.95 52.63 6.24
C SER A 3 -59.13 52.58 4.93
N ASP A 4 -59.76 52.00 3.90
CA ASP A 4 -59.46 51.95 2.46
C ASP A 4 -58.90 53.21 1.77
N ARG A 5 -58.17 53.00 0.65
CA ARG A 5 -58.66 53.41 -0.69
C ARG A 5 -57.87 52.84 -1.88
N SER A 6 -58.60 52.14 -2.73
CA SER A 6 -58.31 51.77 -4.12
C SER A 6 -58.37 52.97 -5.07
N THR A 7 -57.66 52.90 -6.22
CA THR A 7 -58.25 53.19 -7.54
C THR A 7 -57.34 52.75 -8.70
N SER A 8 -58.00 52.39 -9.79
CA SER A 8 -57.61 51.59 -10.95
C SER A 8 -57.61 52.41 -12.26
N ASN A 9 -57.28 51.74 -13.38
CA ASN A 9 -57.60 52.05 -14.80
C ASN A 9 -56.68 53.03 -15.56
N SER A 10 -56.30 52.89 -16.85
CA SER A 10 -56.70 52.04 -18.00
C SER A 10 -55.70 52.16 -19.18
N GLN A 11 -55.60 51.12 -20.04
CA GLN A 11 -55.60 51.05 -21.55
C GLN A 11 -54.76 52.04 -22.41
N SER A 12 -54.29 51.82 -23.64
CA SER A 12 -54.14 50.74 -24.66
C SER A 12 -53.55 51.41 -25.95
N ALA A 13 -53.13 50.60 -26.96
CA ALA A 13 -52.85 50.95 -28.38
C ALA A 13 -51.45 51.53 -28.72
N THR A 14 -50.72 51.27 -29.83
CA THR A 14 -50.95 50.59 -31.13
C THR A 14 -49.59 50.47 -31.89
N ASN A 15 -49.45 49.48 -32.77
CA ASN A 15 -48.38 49.26 -33.79
C ASN A 15 -48.50 50.24 -35.00
N PRO A 16 -47.52 50.43 -35.95
CA PRO A 16 -47.22 49.40 -37.00
C PRO A 16 -45.86 49.48 -37.80
N THR A 17 -45.57 48.40 -38.59
CA THR A 17 -44.88 48.22 -39.93
C THR A 17 -43.70 49.14 -40.41
N SER A 18 -42.75 48.82 -41.32
CA SER A 18 -42.33 47.70 -42.19
C SER A 18 -41.05 48.16 -42.97
N ASN A 19 -40.07 47.29 -43.27
CA ASN A 19 -39.50 47.05 -44.64
C ASN A 19 -38.14 46.29 -44.67
N ARG A 20 -38.09 45.29 -45.57
CA ARG A 20 -36.93 44.54 -46.14
C ARG A 20 -36.53 45.16 -47.51
N PRO A 21 -35.58 44.67 -48.39
CA PRO A 21 -35.07 43.29 -48.67
C PRO A 21 -33.52 43.19 -48.87
N THR A 22 -32.85 42.04 -49.04
CA THR A 22 -32.59 41.19 -50.26
C THR A 22 -31.79 39.92 -49.83
N SER A 23 -32.15 38.64 -50.11
CA SER A 23 -32.11 37.77 -51.31
C SER A 23 -30.76 37.08 -51.64
N HIS A 24 -30.73 35.73 -51.56
CA HIS A 24 -30.01 34.70 -52.36
C HIS A 24 -29.80 33.43 -51.50
N SER A 25 -29.77 32.17 -51.97
CA SER A 25 -30.33 31.43 -53.09
C SER A 25 -30.02 29.94 -52.79
N THR A 26 -31.06 29.14 -52.61
CA THR A 26 -31.26 27.79 -53.18
C THR A 26 -30.10 26.78 -53.31
N ASN A 27 -30.24 25.59 -52.72
CA ASN A 27 -30.22 24.31 -53.46
C ASN A 27 -30.49 23.09 -52.57
N HIS A 28 -31.53 22.33 -52.94
CA HIS A 28 -31.77 20.94 -52.57
C HIS A 28 -32.08 20.20 -53.87
N PRO A 29 -31.71 18.91 -53.98
CA PRO A 29 -32.68 17.99 -54.57
C PRO A 29 -32.73 16.60 -53.90
N THR A 30 -33.97 16.24 -53.59
CA THR A 30 -34.68 14.97 -53.88
C THR A 30 -34.16 13.61 -53.38
N SER A 31 -35.02 13.03 -52.54
CA SER A 31 -35.21 11.64 -52.15
C SER A 31 -35.83 10.76 -53.26
N ARG A 32 -35.55 9.44 -53.22
CA ARG A 32 -36.49 8.34 -53.56
C ARG A 32 -35.91 6.94 -53.22
N PRO A 33 -36.70 5.82 -53.22
CA PRO A 33 -36.93 4.98 -52.04
C PRO A 33 -36.58 3.47 -52.23
N THR A 34 -36.57 2.66 -51.16
CA THR A 34 -36.55 1.18 -51.23
C THR A 34 -37.34 0.62 -50.02
N SER A 35 -38.56 0.11 -50.21
CA SER A 35 -38.98 -1.28 -50.47
C SER A 35 -38.74 -2.26 -49.31
N ASN A 36 -39.82 -2.61 -48.62
CA ASN A 36 -39.95 -3.67 -47.61
C ASN A 36 -39.94 -5.08 -48.25
N HIS A 37 -39.19 -6.01 -47.66
CA HIS A 37 -39.56 -7.43 -47.56
C HIS A 37 -39.01 -8.03 -46.25
N PRO A 38 -39.76 -8.92 -45.55
CA PRO A 38 -39.37 -9.44 -44.25
C PRO A 38 -38.56 -10.74 -44.40
N ILE A 39 -37.42 -10.84 -43.72
CA ILE A 39 -36.63 -12.07 -43.60
C ILE A 39 -36.64 -12.52 -42.14
N ALA A 40 -36.94 -13.80 -41.96
CA ALA A 40 -37.13 -14.51 -40.71
C ALA A 40 -35.96 -14.36 -39.72
N ASN A 41 -36.31 -14.11 -38.45
CA ASN A 41 -35.40 -14.14 -37.31
C ASN A 41 -34.85 -15.55 -37.07
N ARG A 42 -33.54 -15.72 -37.29
CA ARG A 42 -32.71 -16.75 -36.64
C ARG A 42 -31.89 -16.04 -35.55
N PRO A 43 -31.81 -16.56 -34.30
CA PRO A 43 -31.04 -15.91 -33.26
C PRO A 43 -29.54 -16.06 -33.56
N ALA A 44 -28.84 -14.94 -33.67
CA ALA A 44 -27.38 -14.91 -33.79
C ALA A 44 -26.74 -15.21 -32.42
N PRO A 45 -25.57 -15.88 -32.38
CA PRO A 45 -24.89 -16.23 -31.14
C PRO A 45 -24.43 -14.97 -30.39
N ASN A 46 -24.57 -15.02 -29.06
CA ASN A 46 -24.25 -13.97 -28.11
C ASN A 46 -22.83 -13.42 -28.35
N ARG A 47 -22.73 -12.18 -28.86
CA ARG A 47 -21.48 -11.42 -28.84
C ARG A 47 -21.16 -11.10 -27.38
N VAL A 48 -20.04 -11.65 -26.91
CA VAL A 48 -19.33 -11.22 -25.71
C VAL A 48 -19.28 -9.69 -25.71
N ARG A 49 -20.00 -9.06 -24.78
CA ARG A 49 -19.93 -7.62 -24.59
C ARG A 49 -18.57 -7.32 -23.98
N SER A 50 -17.61 -6.91 -24.82
CA SER A 50 -16.40 -6.30 -24.32
C SER A 50 -16.78 -5.07 -23.51
N HIS A 51 -16.45 -5.04 -22.22
CA HIS A 51 -16.44 -3.84 -21.40
C HIS A 51 -15.34 -2.88 -21.90
N ALA A 52 -15.51 -2.36 -23.11
CA ALA A 52 -14.78 -1.22 -23.61
C ALA A 52 -15.46 0.04 -23.06
N ALA A 53 -15.20 0.36 -21.79
CA ALA A 53 -15.20 1.77 -21.41
C ALA A 53 -14.20 2.45 -22.35
N ALA A 54 -14.67 3.28 -23.26
CA ALA A 54 -13.86 3.93 -24.28
C ALA A 54 -12.87 4.92 -23.63
N ASP A 55 -11.76 4.40 -23.10
CA ASP A 55 -10.58 5.17 -22.74
C ASP A 55 -9.89 5.58 -24.05
N LEU A 56 -9.69 6.89 -24.23
CA LEU A 56 -8.88 7.44 -25.32
C LEU A 56 -7.52 6.73 -25.41
N PRO A 57 -6.98 6.47 -26.61
CA PRO A 57 -5.74 5.72 -26.75
C PRO A 57 -4.59 6.46 -26.07
N GLY A 58 -4.04 5.84 -25.01
CA GLY A 58 -2.93 6.36 -24.23
C GLY A 58 -1.62 6.48 -25.02
N PRO A 59 -0.56 7.04 -24.40
CA PRO A 59 0.77 7.04 -24.98
C PRO A 59 1.24 5.61 -25.30
N ARG A 60 2.14 5.46 -26.28
CA ARG A 60 2.74 4.15 -26.64
C ARG A 60 3.52 3.60 -25.43
N GLY A 61 3.12 2.45 -24.92
CA GLY A 61 3.74 1.78 -23.77
C GLY A 61 2.75 0.88 -23.03
N PRO A 62 3.23 -0.07 -22.22
CA PRO A 62 2.35 -0.99 -21.48
C PRO A 62 1.41 -0.22 -20.54
N ALA A 63 0.18 -0.71 -20.41
CA ALA A 63 -0.80 -0.15 -19.49
C ALA A 63 -0.28 -0.25 -18.04
N THR A 64 -0.43 0.82 -17.26
CA THR A 64 -0.12 0.76 -15.82
C THR A 64 -1.02 -0.28 -15.15
N PRO A 65 -0.48 -1.30 -14.46
CA PRO A 65 -1.28 -2.37 -13.88
C PRO A 65 -2.13 -1.88 -12.70
N TYR A 66 -3.08 -2.71 -12.30
CA TYR A 66 -3.82 -2.55 -11.04
C TYR A 66 -3.32 -3.60 -10.05
N ARG A 67 -3.03 -3.20 -8.81
CA ARG A 67 -2.54 -4.09 -7.75
C ARG A 67 -3.16 -3.68 -6.41
N MET A 68 -4.12 -4.45 -5.92
CA MET A 68 -4.63 -4.32 -4.55
C MET A 68 -3.90 -5.31 -3.66
N THR A 69 -3.42 -4.86 -2.50
CA THR A 69 -2.81 -5.72 -1.48
C THR A 69 -3.34 -5.28 -0.11
N VAL A 70 -4.11 -6.15 0.53
CA VAL A 70 -4.78 -5.87 1.82
C VAL A 70 -4.67 -7.07 2.75
N THR A 71 -4.88 -6.83 4.04
CA THR A 71 -5.03 -7.88 5.06
C THR A 71 -6.50 -8.07 5.41
N THR A 72 -6.86 -9.26 5.87
CA THR A 72 -8.20 -9.60 6.37
C THR A 72 -8.10 -10.38 7.67
N ALA A 73 -9.08 -10.18 8.55
CA ALA A 73 -9.27 -10.97 9.77
C ALA A 73 -9.86 -12.37 9.49
N LEU A 74 -10.39 -12.60 8.28
CA LEU A 74 -10.90 -13.90 7.87
C LEU A 74 -9.81 -14.97 7.93
N SER A 75 -10.20 -16.18 8.33
CA SER A 75 -9.31 -17.32 8.19
C SER A 75 -8.96 -17.53 6.72
N HIS A 76 -7.82 -18.16 6.44
CA HIS A 76 -7.42 -18.47 5.07
C HIS A 76 -8.51 -19.21 4.29
N ALA A 77 -9.19 -20.18 4.93
CA ALA A 77 -10.19 -21.00 4.26
C ALA A 77 -11.43 -20.17 3.88
N GLU A 78 -11.87 -19.27 4.75
CA GLU A 78 -12.97 -18.33 4.49
C GLU A 78 -12.59 -17.33 3.39
N ALA A 79 -11.40 -16.74 3.48
CA ALA A 79 -10.91 -15.81 2.46
C ALA A 79 -10.80 -16.46 1.06
N VAL A 80 -10.37 -17.72 0.99
CA VAL A 80 -10.33 -18.50 -0.24
C VAL A 80 -11.73 -18.84 -0.76
N ALA A 81 -12.63 -19.29 0.11
CA ALA A 81 -14.01 -19.60 -0.27
C ALA A 81 -14.72 -18.36 -0.84
N LEU A 82 -14.56 -17.22 -0.15
CA LEU A 82 -15.09 -15.94 -0.60
C LEU A 82 -14.47 -15.50 -1.94
N ALA A 83 -13.16 -15.65 -2.10
CA ALA A 83 -12.46 -15.37 -3.35
C ALA A 83 -13.00 -16.21 -4.53
N ASP A 84 -13.20 -17.51 -4.31
CA ASP A 84 -13.74 -18.42 -5.33
C ASP A 84 -15.20 -18.11 -5.66
N GLU A 85 -16.04 -17.83 -4.66
CA GLU A 85 -17.43 -17.42 -4.86
C GLU A 85 -17.53 -16.13 -5.67
N GLN A 86 -16.79 -15.09 -5.29
CA GLN A 86 -16.81 -13.81 -6.02
C GLN A 86 -16.25 -13.94 -7.44
N LEU A 87 -15.22 -14.77 -7.64
CA LEU A 87 -14.68 -15.07 -8.97
C LEU A 87 -15.70 -15.81 -9.84
N ALA A 88 -16.39 -16.82 -9.30
CA ALA A 88 -17.43 -17.57 -9.98
C ALA A 88 -18.63 -16.67 -10.36
N CYS A 89 -19.11 -15.85 -9.42
CA CYS A 89 -20.17 -14.88 -9.67
C CYS A 89 -19.79 -13.90 -10.79
N TRP A 90 -18.58 -13.35 -10.77
CA TRP A 90 -18.12 -12.44 -11.81
C TRP A 90 -17.97 -13.14 -13.18
N LEU A 91 -17.38 -14.34 -13.23
CA LEU A 91 -17.28 -15.13 -14.47
C LEU A 91 -18.65 -15.41 -15.09
N LYS A 92 -19.63 -15.77 -14.26
CA LYS A 92 -21.02 -16.00 -14.67
C LYS A 92 -21.67 -14.74 -15.24
N GLN A 93 -21.41 -13.57 -14.65
CA GLN A 93 -21.90 -12.28 -15.16
C GLN A 93 -21.28 -11.91 -16.52
N GLU A 94 -20.00 -12.23 -16.73
CA GLU A 94 -19.31 -12.06 -18.01
C GLU A 94 -19.75 -13.11 -19.08
N GLY A 95 -20.55 -14.10 -18.69
CA GLY A 95 -21.05 -15.15 -19.57
C GLY A 95 -20.07 -16.30 -19.81
N PHE A 96 -19.05 -16.43 -18.97
CA PHE A 96 -18.14 -17.58 -18.96
C PHE A 96 -18.71 -18.73 -18.13
N GLU A 97 -18.24 -19.94 -18.41
CA GLU A 97 -18.63 -21.11 -17.63
C GLU A 97 -18.08 -21.03 -16.22
N GLU A 98 -18.90 -21.39 -15.23
CA GLU A 98 -18.49 -21.46 -13.83
C GLU A 98 -17.39 -22.52 -13.67
N PRO A 99 -16.32 -22.24 -12.91
CA PRO A 99 -15.27 -23.21 -12.71
C PRO A 99 -15.74 -24.26 -11.68
N PRO A 100 -15.35 -25.54 -11.81
CA PRO A 100 -15.67 -26.57 -10.83
C PRO A 100 -15.14 -26.18 -9.43
N PRO A 101 -15.72 -26.71 -8.35
CA PRO A 101 -15.17 -26.51 -7.00
C PRO A 101 -13.72 -27.01 -6.96
N ALA A 102 -12.85 -26.30 -6.25
CA ALA A 102 -11.46 -26.72 -6.12
C ALA A 102 -11.39 -28.05 -5.35
N HIS A 103 -10.83 -29.10 -5.96
CA HIS A 103 -10.56 -30.35 -5.26
C HIS A 103 -9.45 -30.12 -4.22
N ARG A 104 -9.81 -30.12 -2.94
CA ARG A 104 -8.84 -30.30 -1.86
C ARG A 104 -8.53 -31.79 -1.79
N ALA A 105 -7.34 -32.19 -2.27
CA ALA A 105 -6.87 -33.53 -1.99
C ALA A 105 -6.84 -33.73 -0.47
N PRO A 106 -7.42 -34.82 0.08
CA PRO A 106 -7.29 -35.12 1.49
C PRO A 106 -5.81 -35.23 1.82
N ALA A 107 -5.38 -34.63 2.93
CA ALA A 107 -4.01 -34.73 3.39
C ALA A 107 -3.72 -36.19 3.75
N GLU A 108 -3.11 -36.95 2.83
CA GLU A 108 -2.57 -38.26 3.15
C GLU A 108 -1.46 -38.07 4.20
N GLN A 109 -1.57 -38.84 5.28
CA GLN A 109 -0.74 -38.72 6.47
C GLN A 109 0.76 -38.80 6.10
N GLY A 110 1.48 -37.69 6.30
CA GLY A 110 2.94 -37.67 6.38
C GLY A 110 3.70 -37.19 5.14
N THR A 111 3.04 -36.87 4.02
CA THR A 111 3.71 -36.23 2.86
C THR A 111 2.94 -34.98 2.45
N GLU A 112 3.52 -33.79 2.68
CA GLU A 112 2.89 -32.56 2.16
C GLU A 112 2.87 -32.61 0.62
N PRO A 113 1.68 -32.56 -0.02
CA PRO A 113 1.59 -32.68 -1.47
C PRO A 113 2.31 -31.50 -2.13
N ALA A 114 3.11 -31.81 -3.17
CA ALA A 114 3.68 -30.79 -4.03
C ALA A 114 2.57 -29.87 -4.58
N PRO A 115 2.82 -28.57 -4.79
CA PRO A 115 1.79 -27.65 -5.29
C PRO A 115 1.30 -28.12 -6.66
N THR A 116 0.12 -28.73 -6.70
CA THR A 116 -0.53 -29.19 -7.93
C THR A 116 -1.22 -27.99 -8.56
N ALA A 117 -0.65 -27.47 -9.65
CA ALA A 117 -1.32 -26.47 -10.46
C ALA A 117 -2.28 -27.17 -11.43
N GLU A 118 -3.49 -26.64 -11.56
CA GLU A 118 -4.51 -27.08 -12.50
C GLU A 118 -4.74 -25.99 -13.56
N ARG A 119 -5.04 -26.39 -14.81
CA ARG A 119 -5.45 -25.46 -15.88
C ARG A 119 -6.81 -25.87 -16.45
N LEU A 120 -7.77 -24.98 -16.27
CA LEU A 120 -9.14 -25.11 -16.75
C LEU A 120 -9.39 -24.20 -17.95
N ARG A 121 -10.06 -24.73 -18.97
CA ARG A 121 -10.60 -23.95 -20.09
C ARG A 121 -12.08 -23.65 -19.82
N LEU A 122 -12.42 -22.36 -19.74
CA LEU A 122 -13.78 -21.88 -19.41
C LEU A 122 -14.51 -21.25 -20.62
N GLY A 123 -13.86 -21.29 -21.79
CA GLY A 123 -14.37 -20.72 -23.03
C GLY A 123 -13.29 -20.63 -24.11
N GLU A 124 -13.64 -20.03 -25.25
CA GLU A 124 -12.69 -19.78 -26.34
C GLU A 124 -11.61 -18.79 -25.87
N ARG A 125 -10.37 -19.28 -25.70
CA ARG A 125 -9.20 -18.51 -25.24
C ARG A 125 -9.33 -17.93 -23.82
N VAL A 126 -10.25 -18.48 -23.00
CA VAL A 126 -10.39 -18.15 -21.58
C VAL A 126 -9.81 -19.29 -20.73
N LEU A 127 -8.74 -18.99 -20.00
CA LEU A 127 -7.99 -19.97 -19.22
C LEU A 127 -7.94 -19.55 -17.76
N LEU A 128 -8.32 -20.46 -16.86
CA LEU A 128 -8.17 -20.31 -15.41
C LEU A 128 -7.08 -21.30 -14.93
N ASP A 129 -5.96 -20.76 -14.46
CA ASP A 129 -4.94 -21.54 -13.77
C ASP A 129 -5.19 -21.43 -12.25
N ARG A 130 -5.18 -22.56 -11.54
CA ARG A 130 -5.30 -22.61 -10.08
C ARG A 130 -4.11 -23.31 -9.48
N ASP A 131 -3.59 -22.83 -8.36
CA ASP A 131 -2.61 -23.57 -7.57
C ASP A 131 -2.71 -23.24 -6.09
N GLN A 132 -2.36 -24.22 -5.26
CA GLN A 132 -2.39 -24.12 -3.81
C GLN A 132 -1.22 -24.93 -3.24
N GLY A 133 -0.76 -24.58 -2.04
CA GLY A 133 0.29 -25.31 -1.37
C GLY A 133 0.96 -24.55 -0.23
N PRO A 134 2.03 -25.11 0.34
CA PRO A 134 2.80 -24.45 1.38
C PRO A 134 3.57 -23.24 0.84
N LEU A 135 3.75 -22.22 1.68
CA LEU A 135 4.64 -21.11 1.40
C LEU A 135 6.11 -21.58 1.45
N ARG A 136 6.99 -20.86 0.73
CA ARG A 136 8.44 -21.11 0.84
C ARG A 136 8.93 -20.70 2.23
N GLY A 137 9.76 -21.55 2.84
CA GLY A 137 10.31 -21.30 4.19
C GLY A 137 10.47 -22.56 5.04
N GLY A 138 9.98 -23.70 4.56
CA GLY A 138 10.01 -24.98 5.29
C GLY A 138 8.66 -25.31 5.93
N PRO A 139 8.58 -26.42 6.68
CA PRO A 139 7.36 -26.84 7.36
C PRO A 139 6.84 -25.74 8.28
N GLY A 140 5.54 -25.45 8.21
CA GLY A 140 4.91 -24.42 9.04
C GLY A 140 5.08 -22.98 8.54
N ALA A 141 5.71 -22.72 7.39
CA ALA A 141 5.87 -21.36 6.83
C ALA A 141 4.53 -20.68 6.45
N GLY A 142 3.44 -21.45 6.41
CA GLY A 142 2.11 -21.00 6.03
C GLY A 142 1.65 -21.61 4.70
N ARG A 143 0.55 -21.11 4.15
CA ARG A 143 -0.09 -21.64 2.94
C ARG A 143 -0.54 -20.53 2.00
N TYR A 144 -0.69 -20.89 0.73
CA TYR A 144 -1.21 -19.98 -0.29
C TYR A 144 -2.19 -20.69 -1.22
N ASP A 145 -3.02 -19.86 -1.84
CA ASP A 145 -4.07 -20.22 -2.78
C ASP A 145 -4.11 -19.15 -3.87
N ARG A 146 -3.97 -19.52 -5.14
CA ARG A 146 -3.90 -18.57 -6.25
C ARG A 146 -4.78 -18.98 -7.43
N ARG A 147 -5.48 -17.99 -8.00
CA ARG A 147 -6.30 -18.10 -9.21
C ARG A 147 -5.79 -17.09 -10.22
N ARG A 148 -5.40 -17.56 -11.40
CA ARG A 148 -4.95 -16.73 -12.51
C ARG A 148 -5.85 -16.94 -13.71
N LEU A 149 -6.69 -15.94 -14.01
CA LEU A 149 -7.54 -15.93 -15.18
C LEU A 149 -6.86 -15.16 -16.32
N ARG A 150 -6.93 -15.71 -17.53
CA ARG A 150 -6.52 -15.06 -18.77
C ARG A 150 -7.71 -14.98 -19.71
N THR A 151 -8.02 -13.77 -20.17
CA THR A 151 -9.12 -13.50 -21.11
C THR A 151 -8.59 -12.80 -22.36
N PRO A 152 -9.20 -13.05 -23.53
CA PRO A 152 -8.82 -12.36 -24.77
C PRO A 152 -9.20 -10.87 -24.69
N ALA A 153 -8.30 -10.00 -25.14
CA ALA A 153 -8.54 -8.57 -25.30
C ALA A 153 -8.24 -8.15 -26.77
N PRO A 154 -8.81 -7.03 -27.27
CA PRO A 154 -8.65 -6.62 -28.67
C PRO A 154 -7.21 -6.54 -29.19
N HIS A 155 -6.25 -6.35 -28.27
CA HIS A 155 -4.85 -6.05 -28.54
C HIS A 155 -3.89 -6.91 -27.72
N GLY A 156 -4.37 -8.02 -27.16
CA GLY A 156 -3.59 -8.82 -26.24
C GLY A 156 -4.39 -9.78 -25.39
N THR A 157 -3.85 -10.07 -24.21
CA THR A 157 -4.50 -10.89 -23.17
C THR A 157 -4.57 -10.09 -21.89
N GLN A 158 -5.76 -9.99 -21.31
CA GLN A 158 -5.92 -9.50 -19.94
C GLN A 158 -5.64 -10.65 -18.97
N GLN A 159 -4.87 -10.37 -17.94
CA GLN A 159 -4.53 -11.32 -16.89
C GLN A 159 -4.99 -10.77 -15.55
N LEU A 160 -5.83 -11.54 -14.85
CA LEU A 160 -6.27 -11.27 -13.49
C LEU A 160 -5.69 -12.34 -12.57
N THR A 161 -4.95 -11.95 -11.53
CA THR A 161 -4.37 -12.89 -10.56
C THR A 161 -4.83 -12.53 -9.16
N LEU A 162 -5.56 -13.45 -8.52
CA LEU A 162 -5.97 -13.37 -7.12
C LEU A 162 -5.14 -14.35 -6.31
N THR A 163 -4.42 -13.87 -5.30
CA THR A 163 -3.59 -14.68 -4.40
C THR A 163 -4.01 -14.42 -2.97
N VAL A 164 -4.32 -15.49 -2.26
CA VAL A 164 -4.53 -15.51 -0.80
C VAL A 164 -3.34 -16.20 -0.18
N ALA A 165 -2.69 -15.57 0.80
CA ALA A 165 -1.53 -16.13 1.49
C ALA A 165 -1.62 -15.87 2.99
N THR A 166 -1.37 -16.88 3.79
CA THR A 166 -1.34 -16.76 5.26
C THR A 166 -0.05 -17.38 5.75
N GLY A 167 0.74 -16.60 6.51
CA GLY A 167 1.98 -17.07 7.13
C GLY A 167 1.73 -17.99 8.33
N SER A 168 2.79 -18.31 9.08
CA SER A 168 2.69 -19.05 10.35
C SER A 168 1.90 -18.27 11.40
N ASP A 169 2.17 -16.96 11.47
CA ASP A 169 1.54 -16.01 12.39
C ASP A 169 1.15 -14.74 11.64
N GLY A 170 -0.01 -14.18 11.99
CA GLY A 170 -0.53 -12.92 11.45
C GLY A 170 -1.76 -13.05 10.56
N PRO A 171 -2.22 -11.92 9.99
CA PRO A 171 -3.45 -11.88 9.22
C PRO A 171 -3.31 -12.59 7.86
N THR A 172 -4.43 -12.97 7.29
CA THR A 172 -4.50 -13.46 5.92
C THR A 172 -4.30 -12.29 4.95
N TRP A 173 -3.42 -12.48 3.98
CA TRP A 173 -3.14 -11.51 2.93
C TRP A 173 -3.94 -11.84 1.68
N VAL A 174 -4.56 -10.82 1.09
CA VAL A 174 -5.26 -10.92 -0.19
C VAL A 174 -4.65 -9.94 -1.17
N ARG A 175 -4.21 -10.46 -2.32
CA ARG A 175 -3.62 -9.68 -3.39
C ARG A 175 -4.35 -9.92 -4.70
N LEU A 176 -4.81 -8.85 -5.34
CA LEU A 176 -5.48 -8.89 -6.63
C LEU A 176 -4.70 -8.03 -7.63
N GLU A 177 -4.24 -8.66 -8.71
CA GLU A 177 -3.46 -8.03 -9.77
C GLU A 177 -4.20 -8.10 -11.10
N ALA A 178 -4.28 -7.00 -11.83
CA ALA A 178 -4.79 -6.97 -13.19
C ALA A 178 -3.78 -6.30 -14.13
N GLU A 179 -3.42 -7.01 -15.18
CA GLU A 179 -2.39 -6.64 -16.15
C GLU A 179 -2.89 -6.90 -17.58
N THR A 180 -2.33 -6.18 -18.55
CA THR A 180 -2.60 -6.41 -19.99
C THR A 180 -1.29 -6.76 -20.68
N HIS A 181 -1.22 -7.94 -21.28
CA HIS A 181 -0.11 -8.38 -22.09
C HIS A 181 -0.41 -8.09 -23.57
N SER A 182 0.35 -7.21 -24.19
CA SER A 182 0.19 -6.86 -25.61
C SER A 182 0.80 -7.92 -26.51
N THR A 183 0.14 -8.22 -27.64
CA THR A 183 0.65 -9.17 -28.66
C THR A 183 1.67 -8.56 -29.63
N GLY A 184 2.12 -7.32 -29.41
CA GLY A 184 3.16 -6.67 -30.22
C GLY A 184 3.58 -5.30 -29.70
N SER A 185 4.81 -4.89 -30.02
CA SER A 185 5.45 -3.64 -29.54
C SER A 185 4.84 -2.34 -30.08
N GLY A 186 3.94 -2.43 -31.08
CA GLY A 186 3.36 -1.28 -31.77
C GLY A 186 1.91 -0.95 -31.40
N VAL A 187 1.25 -1.74 -30.55
CA VAL A 187 -0.18 -1.58 -30.28
C VAL A 187 -0.44 -0.54 -29.19
N ARG A 188 -1.37 0.39 -29.45
CA ARG A 188 -1.81 1.39 -28.45
C ARG A 188 -2.67 0.70 -27.40
N THR A 189 -2.09 0.44 -26.22
CA THR A 189 -2.84 -0.01 -25.06
C THR A 189 -3.48 1.18 -24.31
N PRO A 190 -4.54 0.94 -23.51
CA PRO A 190 -5.01 1.92 -22.55
C PRO A 190 -3.84 2.39 -21.66
N CYS A 191 -3.85 3.65 -21.22
CA CYS A 191 -2.78 4.16 -20.35
C CYS A 191 -2.69 3.42 -19.00
N ARG A 192 -3.79 2.78 -18.58
CA ARG A 192 -3.94 2.07 -17.31
C ARG A 192 -4.94 0.94 -17.44
N VAL A 193 -4.78 -0.11 -16.64
CA VAL A 193 -5.78 -1.17 -16.48
C VAL A 193 -6.91 -0.64 -15.58
N PRO A 194 -8.19 -0.72 -15.99
CA PRO A 194 -9.30 -0.30 -15.13
C PRO A 194 -9.33 -1.12 -13.82
N VAL A 195 -9.97 -0.58 -12.79
CA VAL A 195 -10.19 -1.34 -11.54
C VAL A 195 -11.10 -2.52 -11.87
N PRO A 196 -10.68 -3.78 -11.63
CA PRO A 196 -11.49 -4.96 -11.94
C PRO A 196 -12.80 -4.95 -11.13
N GLU A 197 -13.89 -5.44 -11.73
CA GLU A 197 -15.16 -5.57 -11.01
C GLU A 197 -15.04 -6.50 -9.81
N LEU A 198 -14.26 -7.58 -9.95
CA LEU A 198 -13.92 -8.47 -8.84
C LEU A 198 -13.31 -7.72 -7.64
N ALA A 199 -12.53 -6.65 -7.87
CA ALA A 199 -11.99 -5.85 -6.78
C ALA A 199 -13.10 -5.09 -6.04
N ARG A 200 -14.12 -4.62 -6.76
CA ARG A 200 -15.25 -3.86 -6.20
C ARG A 200 -16.20 -4.73 -5.41
N THR A 201 -16.42 -5.97 -5.85
CA THR A 201 -17.32 -6.91 -5.17
C THR A 201 -16.63 -7.61 -4.00
N LEU A 202 -15.35 -7.95 -4.13
CA LEU A 202 -14.60 -8.67 -3.10
C LEU A 202 -14.22 -7.75 -1.92
N LEU A 203 -13.74 -6.54 -2.18
CA LEU A 203 -13.20 -5.65 -1.13
C LEU A 203 -14.17 -5.38 0.04
N PRO A 204 -15.47 -5.09 -0.18
CA PRO A 204 -16.43 -4.88 0.92
C PRO A 204 -16.69 -6.11 1.79
N LEU A 205 -16.38 -7.31 1.30
CA LEU A 205 -16.66 -8.58 1.99
C LEU A 205 -15.44 -9.13 2.75
N LEU A 206 -14.27 -8.50 2.58
CA LEU A 206 -13.01 -8.98 3.14
C LEU A 206 -12.71 -8.44 4.55
N ASP A 207 -13.49 -7.53 5.11
CA ASP A 207 -13.07 -6.75 6.29
C ASP A 207 -11.64 -6.21 6.13
N ALA A 208 -11.37 -5.66 4.94
CA ALA A 208 -10.03 -5.38 4.48
C ALA A 208 -9.36 -4.29 5.33
N THR A 209 -8.09 -4.51 5.66
CA THR A 209 -7.27 -3.60 6.46
C THR A 209 -5.92 -3.33 5.80
N ASP A 210 -5.32 -2.20 6.17
CA ASP A 210 -3.95 -1.82 5.88
C ASP A 210 -3.29 -1.22 7.13
N GLY A 211 -2.46 -2.01 7.80
CA GLY A 211 -2.04 -1.71 9.17
C GLY A 211 -3.27 -1.71 10.08
N PRO A 212 -3.45 -0.73 10.97
CA PRO A 212 -4.65 -0.63 11.81
C PRO A 212 -5.88 -0.05 11.06
N THR A 213 -5.73 0.36 9.80
CA THR A 213 -6.75 1.12 9.07
C THR A 213 -7.67 0.22 8.27
N VAL A 214 -8.97 0.49 8.29
CA VAL A 214 -9.94 -0.20 7.43
C VAL A 214 -9.89 0.36 6.00
N VAL A 215 -9.81 -0.53 5.00
CA VAL A 215 -9.77 -0.17 3.59
C VAL A 215 -11.20 -0.18 3.03
N HIS A 216 -11.73 1.02 2.80
CA HIS A 216 -13.09 1.19 2.27
C HIS A 216 -13.14 1.12 0.73
N SER A 217 -14.28 0.71 0.18
CA SER A 217 -14.53 0.68 -1.27
C SER A 217 -14.89 2.05 -1.88
N GLY A 218 -15.23 3.02 -1.03
CA GLY A 218 -15.63 4.37 -1.44
C GLY A 218 -15.29 5.42 -0.37
N PRO A 219 -15.56 6.70 -0.66
CA PRO A 219 -15.25 7.78 0.27
C PRO A 219 -16.16 7.76 1.50
N ARG A 220 -15.56 7.88 2.69
CA ARG A 220 -16.29 8.01 3.97
C ARG A 220 -16.23 9.45 4.48
N VAL A 221 -17.35 9.95 5.00
CA VAL A 221 -17.39 11.26 5.65
C VAL A 221 -16.76 11.17 7.05
N ILE A 222 -15.96 12.16 7.40
CA ILE A 222 -15.30 12.31 8.69
C ILE A 222 -15.84 13.56 9.40
N THR A 223 -16.32 13.36 10.62
CA THR A 223 -16.84 14.43 11.49
C THR A 223 -15.75 15.01 12.41
N ALA A 224 -16.06 16.09 13.12
CA ALA A 224 -15.08 16.81 13.94
C ALA A 224 -14.45 15.97 15.06
N ASP A 225 -15.21 15.05 15.65
CA ASP A 225 -14.78 14.11 16.70
C ASP A 225 -13.89 12.97 16.16
N GLU A 226 -14.01 12.63 14.88
CA GLU A 226 -13.23 11.58 14.23
C GLU A 226 -11.88 12.08 13.67
N VAL A 227 -11.62 13.40 13.72
CA VAL A 227 -10.42 14.03 13.15
C VAL A 227 -9.13 13.47 13.77
N ASP A 228 -9.11 13.28 15.10
CA ASP A 228 -7.91 12.79 15.78
C ASP A 228 -7.58 11.35 15.35
N ALA A 229 -8.59 10.48 15.22
CA ALA A 229 -8.41 9.12 14.71
C ALA A 229 -7.88 9.11 13.26
N LEU A 230 -8.37 10.00 12.40
CA LEU A 230 -7.83 10.14 11.04
C LEU A 230 -6.37 10.60 11.05
N ILE A 231 -5.98 11.51 11.94
CA ILE A 231 -4.59 11.96 12.04
C ILE A 231 -3.68 10.82 12.51
N ASP A 232 -4.13 10.03 13.47
CA ASP A 232 -3.40 8.87 13.98
C ASP A 232 -3.16 7.84 12.86
N GLU A 233 -4.20 7.54 12.06
CA GLU A 233 -4.08 6.73 10.84
C GLU A 233 -3.05 7.32 9.86
N LEU A 234 -3.13 8.62 9.57
CA LEU A 234 -2.22 9.25 8.60
C LEU A 234 -0.75 9.17 9.05
N CYS A 235 -0.51 9.20 10.36
CA CYS A 235 0.82 9.14 10.96
C CYS A 235 1.28 7.70 11.23
N ASP A 236 0.44 6.70 11.00
CA ASP A 236 0.76 5.31 11.28
C ASP A 236 1.92 4.82 10.39
N PRO A 237 2.98 4.22 10.98
CA PRO A 237 4.16 3.76 10.24
C PRO A 237 3.95 2.41 9.52
N GLU A 238 2.94 1.64 9.89
CA GLU A 238 2.55 0.37 9.27
C GLU A 238 1.60 0.59 8.08
N ARG A 239 0.99 1.78 7.96
CA ARG A 239 0.20 2.20 6.81
C ARG A 239 1.05 2.14 5.53
N ARG A 240 0.55 1.41 4.54
CA ARG A 240 1.18 1.19 3.23
C ARG A 240 0.44 1.89 2.11
N LEU A 241 -0.88 2.03 2.23
CA LEU A 241 -1.74 2.67 1.25
C LEU A 241 -1.73 4.19 1.45
N PRO A 242 -1.80 4.98 0.35
CA PRO A 242 -2.12 6.39 0.44
C PRO A 242 -3.54 6.60 0.99
N THR A 243 -3.74 7.71 1.66
CA THR A 243 -5.05 8.18 2.08
C THR A 243 -5.40 9.46 1.31
N VAL A 244 -6.56 9.49 0.69
CA VAL A 244 -7.07 10.64 -0.06
C VAL A 244 -8.07 11.38 0.80
N VAL A 245 -7.83 12.67 1.05
CA VAL A 245 -8.72 13.50 1.87
C VAL A 245 -9.28 14.63 1.00
N ALA A 246 -10.60 14.66 0.88
CA ALA A 246 -11.35 15.69 0.19
C ALA A 246 -11.92 16.70 1.17
N SER A 247 -11.90 17.98 0.79
CA SER A 247 -12.65 19.02 1.49
C SER A 247 -13.97 19.33 0.77
N VAL A 248 -14.92 19.86 1.51
CA VAL A 248 -16.22 20.30 0.97
C VAL A 248 -16.21 21.81 0.77
N PRO A 249 -16.65 22.32 -0.39
CA PRO A 249 -16.82 23.76 -0.58
C PRO A 249 -17.85 24.37 0.37
N VAL A 250 -17.57 25.57 0.88
CA VAL A 250 -18.40 26.24 1.92
C VAL A 250 -19.85 26.50 1.51
N ASN A 251 -20.15 26.56 0.22
CA ASN A 251 -21.48 26.89 -0.31
C ASN A 251 -22.20 25.68 -0.92
N LEU A 252 -21.72 24.46 -0.69
CA LEU A 252 -22.32 23.25 -1.25
C LEU A 252 -22.75 22.27 -0.14
N PRO A 253 -23.93 21.64 -0.28
CA PRO A 253 -24.33 20.57 0.64
C PRO A 253 -23.37 19.38 0.55
N LEU A 254 -22.94 18.89 1.72
CA LEU A 254 -22.02 17.75 1.86
C LEU A 254 -22.43 16.55 1.02
N ASP A 255 -23.66 16.06 1.20
CA ASP A 255 -24.13 14.82 0.54
C ASP A 255 -24.14 14.93 -0.98
N SER A 256 -24.55 16.09 -1.50
CA SER A 256 -24.54 16.34 -2.95
C SER A 256 -23.11 16.36 -3.50
N TRP A 257 -22.18 16.98 -2.78
CA TRP A 257 -20.78 17.03 -3.18
C TRP A 257 -20.14 15.64 -3.16
N VAL A 258 -20.41 14.84 -2.12
CA VAL A 258 -19.91 13.47 -2.01
C VAL A 258 -20.42 12.62 -3.16
N ARG A 259 -21.74 12.60 -3.38
CA ARG A 259 -22.38 11.76 -4.41
C ARG A 259 -22.00 12.17 -5.83
N ASP A 260 -22.05 13.46 -6.14
CA ASP A 260 -21.98 13.94 -7.52
C ASP A 260 -20.53 14.20 -7.98
N VAL A 261 -19.60 14.42 -7.03
CA VAL A 261 -18.20 14.76 -7.36
C VAL A 261 -17.20 13.79 -6.72
N VAL A 262 -17.20 13.62 -5.40
CA VAL A 262 -16.13 12.86 -4.73
C VAL A 262 -16.19 11.36 -5.02
N ALA A 263 -17.38 10.75 -5.01
CA ALA A 263 -17.55 9.33 -5.29
C ALA A 263 -17.14 8.97 -6.74
N PRO A 264 -17.57 9.69 -7.79
CA PRO A 264 -17.06 9.49 -9.15
C PRO A 264 -15.55 9.74 -9.28
N LEU A 265 -15.03 10.76 -8.57
CA LEU A 265 -13.59 11.06 -8.57
C LEU A 265 -12.76 9.90 -7.98
N CYS A 266 -13.26 9.24 -6.94
CA CYS A 266 -12.61 8.12 -6.26
C CYS A 266 -12.87 6.76 -6.92
N GLN A 267 -13.63 6.69 -8.03
CA GLN A 267 -14.04 5.43 -8.66
C GLN A 267 -12.85 4.54 -9.07
N GLN A 268 -11.65 5.11 -9.26
CA GLN A 268 -10.43 4.39 -9.64
C GLN A 268 -9.50 4.04 -8.47
N LEU A 269 -9.90 4.31 -7.24
CA LEU A 269 -9.12 4.08 -6.02
C LEU A 269 -9.40 2.81 -5.21
N PRO A 270 -10.50 2.03 -5.40
CA PRO A 270 -10.75 0.86 -4.55
C PRO A 270 -9.55 -0.09 -4.49
N GLY A 271 -9.10 -0.40 -3.26
CA GLY A 271 -7.95 -1.27 -3.01
C GLY A 271 -6.57 -0.64 -3.26
N LEU A 272 -6.50 0.62 -3.71
CA LEU A 272 -5.26 1.36 -3.96
C LEU A 272 -5.04 2.52 -2.99
N ALA A 273 -6.12 3.08 -2.44
CA ALA A 273 -6.08 4.14 -1.45
C ALA A 273 -7.39 4.17 -0.66
N THR A 274 -7.34 4.62 0.59
CA THR A 274 -8.54 4.93 1.38
C THR A 274 -8.96 6.37 1.13
N ALA A 275 -10.26 6.66 1.07
CA ALA A 275 -10.78 7.99 0.76
C ALA A 275 -11.68 8.53 1.87
N TYR A 276 -11.43 9.77 2.29
CA TYR A 276 -12.20 10.48 3.30
C TYR A 276 -12.67 11.85 2.81
N VAL A 277 -13.81 12.30 3.33
CA VAL A 277 -14.37 13.62 3.07
C VAL A 277 -14.55 14.33 4.41
N LEU A 278 -13.85 15.44 4.58
CA LEU A 278 -13.98 16.25 5.79
C LEU A 278 -15.27 17.05 5.70
N ASP A 279 -16.14 16.87 6.69
CA ASP A 279 -17.26 17.78 6.87
C ASP A 279 -16.74 19.21 7.24
N PRO A 280 -17.61 20.24 7.22
CA PRO A 280 -17.20 21.60 7.53
C PRO A 280 -16.58 21.79 8.93
N GLY A 281 -17.00 21.01 9.93
CA GLY A 281 -16.47 21.07 11.29
C GLY A 281 -15.10 20.40 11.43
N ALA A 282 -14.94 19.24 10.80
CA ALA A 282 -13.72 18.45 10.75
C ALA A 282 -12.57 19.18 10.05
N ARG A 283 -12.88 19.89 8.97
CA ARG A 283 -11.87 20.60 8.15
C ARG A 283 -11.00 21.55 8.96
N THR A 284 -11.58 22.27 9.92
CA THR A 284 -10.84 23.25 10.73
C THR A 284 -9.85 22.54 11.65
N GLY A 285 -10.32 21.57 12.44
CA GLY A 285 -9.47 20.79 13.34
C GLY A 285 -8.36 20.05 12.59
N PHE A 286 -8.72 19.43 11.47
CA PHE A 286 -7.78 18.72 10.60
C PHE A 286 -6.67 19.64 10.08
N ASN A 287 -7.02 20.81 9.54
CA ASN A 287 -6.03 21.75 9.00
C ASN A 287 -5.14 22.39 10.08
N VAL A 288 -5.63 22.55 11.31
CA VAL A 288 -4.79 22.96 12.46
C VAL A 288 -3.78 21.86 12.78
N ALA A 289 -4.24 20.62 12.91
CA ALA A 289 -3.39 19.47 13.19
C ALA A 289 -2.46 19.08 12.04
N LEU A 290 -2.75 19.53 10.82
CA LEU A 290 -1.94 19.33 9.62
C LEU A 290 -1.60 20.67 8.93
N GLU A 291 -1.10 21.63 9.72
CA GLU A 291 -0.74 23.01 9.28
C GLU A 291 -0.03 23.13 7.91
N TYR A 292 0.97 22.28 7.61
CA TYR A 292 1.65 22.29 6.31
C TYR A 292 0.99 21.41 5.25
N HIS A 293 0.11 20.53 5.70
CA HIS A 293 -0.58 19.53 4.91
C HIS A 293 -2.06 19.83 4.76
N THR A 294 -2.45 21.09 4.59
CA THR A 294 -3.86 21.48 4.55
C THR A 294 -4.61 21.01 3.30
N VAL A 295 -5.93 20.89 3.42
CA VAL A 295 -6.89 20.66 2.34
C VAL A 295 -7.95 21.76 2.39
N TYR A 296 -8.33 22.32 1.24
CA TYR A 296 -9.18 23.51 1.19
C TYR A 296 -10.07 23.57 -0.04
N GLY A 297 -11.23 24.23 0.11
CA GLY A 297 -12.00 24.77 -1.00
C GLY A 297 -12.49 23.76 -2.04
N GLY A 298 -12.80 22.52 -1.65
CA GLY A 298 -13.17 21.45 -2.59
C GLY A 298 -11.98 20.74 -3.23
N ALA A 299 -10.75 21.08 -2.85
CA ALA A 299 -9.57 20.34 -3.27
C ALA A 299 -9.51 18.98 -2.57
N VAL A 300 -8.75 18.09 -3.20
CA VAL A 300 -8.46 16.74 -2.73
C VAL A 300 -6.96 16.60 -2.59
N ARG A 301 -6.48 16.10 -1.45
CA ARG A 301 -5.05 15.88 -1.20
C ARG A 301 -4.77 14.41 -0.97
N THR A 302 -3.69 13.91 -1.57
CA THR A 302 -3.23 12.53 -1.41
C THR A 302 -2.08 12.47 -0.42
N TYR A 303 -2.32 11.84 0.72
CA TYR A 303 -1.36 11.60 1.79
C TYR A 303 -0.69 10.25 1.61
N LEU A 304 0.48 10.26 0.95
CA LEU A 304 1.39 9.12 0.90
C LEU A 304 1.77 8.62 2.31
N PRO A 305 2.20 7.34 2.47
CA PRO A 305 2.63 6.76 3.75
C PRO A 305 3.68 7.57 4.51
N GLU A 306 3.82 7.36 5.82
CA GLU A 306 4.82 8.03 6.67
C GLU A 306 4.66 9.56 6.75
N VAL A 307 3.43 10.09 6.81
CA VAL A 307 3.18 11.54 6.97
C VAL A 307 3.92 12.05 8.19
N ASP A 308 4.72 13.11 8.03
CA ASP A 308 5.28 13.85 9.15
C ASP A 308 4.59 15.21 9.23
N PRO A 309 3.54 15.33 10.05
CA PRO A 309 2.84 16.59 10.19
C PRO A 309 3.83 17.72 10.46
N ALA A 310 4.83 17.52 11.33
CA ALA A 310 5.71 18.57 11.84
C ALA A 310 6.70 19.16 10.82
N SER A 311 6.76 18.59 9.61
CA SER A 311 7.70 18.99 8.58
C SER A 311 6.99 19.71 7.43
N ARG A 312 7.40 20.96 7.18
CA ARG A 312 6.96 21.71 5.99
C ARG A 312 7.51 21.09 4.71
N GLN A 313 8.71 20.52 4.75
CA GLN A 313 9.33 19.91 3.58
C GLN A 313 8.57 18.65 3.15
N ASP A 314 8.03 17.92 4.13
CA ASP A 314 7.20 16.73 3.90
C ASP A 314 6.00 17.05 3.00
N SER A 315 5.39 18.23 3.19
CA SER A 315 4.20 18.67 2.45
C SER A 315 4.33 18.60 0.93
N ALA A 316 5.53 18.75 0.38
CA ALA A 316 5.78 18.75 -1.05
C ALA A 316 5.55 17.39 -1.71
N ARG A 317 5.67 16.28 -0.98
CA ARG A 317 5.45 14.93 -1.55
C ARG A 317 3.98 14.52 -1.59
N HIS A 318 3.09 15.31 -0.99
CA HIS A 318 1.66 15.03 -0.86
C HIS A 318 0.85 15.86 -1.87
N PRO A 319 0.51 15.31 -3.04
CA PRO A 319 -0.09 16.06 -4.14
C PRO A 319 -1.47 16.60 -3.77
N VAL A 320 -1.77 17.81 -4.26
CA VAL A 320 -3.09 18.44 -4.13
C VAL A 320 -3.71 18.60 -5.51
N LEU A 321 -4.90 18.01 -5.68
CA LEU A 321 -5.76 18.19 -6.84
C LEU A 321 -6.77 19.29 -6.54
N ALA A 322 -6.58 20.44 -7.18
CA ALA A 322 -7.43 21.62 -6.96
C ALA A 322 -8.83 21.45 -7.55
N ARG A 323 -9.84 22.03 -6.89
CA ARG A 323 -11.26 21.99 -7.29
C ARG A 323 -11.49 22.35 -8.77
N GLY A 324 -10.89 23.44 -9.24
CA GLY A 324 -11.08 23.88 -10.64
C GLY A 324 -10.70 22.81 -11.67
N ARG A 325 -9.70 21.97 -11.38
CA ARG A 325 -9.34 20.83 -12.24
C ARG A 325 -10.35 19.68 -12.18
N ILE A 326 -10.97 19.48 -11.02
CA ILE A 326 -12.00 18.45 -10.81
C ILE A 326 -13.28 18.84 -11.57
N GLU A 327 -13.66 20.11 -11.52
CA GLU A 327 -14.87 20.62 -12.19
C GLU A 327 -14.69 20.79 -13.70
N GLU A 328 -13.46 21.08 -14.17
CA GLU A 328 -13.13 21.18 -15.61
C GLU A 328 -13.36 19.83 -16.33
N ASP A 329 -12.84 18.74 -15.77
CA ASP A 329 -13.01 17.39 -16.32
C ASP A 329 -12.85 16.34 -15.21
N LEU A 330 -13.99 15.92 -14.65
CA LEU A 330 -14.05 14.96 -13.56
C LEU A 330 -13.41 13.61 -13.91
N ARG A 331 -13.56 13.15 -15.17
CA ARG A 331 -13.02 11.85 -15.62
C ARG A 331 -11.50 11.91 -15.70
N ARG A 332 -10.96 12.99 -16.28
CA ARG A 332 -9.51 13.22 -16.33
C ARG A 332 -8.93 13.42 -14.94
N ALA A 333 -9.62 14.15 -14.06
CA ALA A 333 -9.26 14.34 -12.67
C ALA A 333 -9.16 13.01 -11.91
N ALA A 334 -10.12 12.09 -12.10
CA ALA A 334 -10.07 10.75 -11.51
C ALA A 334 -8.84 9.95 -11.96
N GLY A 335 -8.49 10.05 -13.26
CA GLY A 335 -7.27 9.44 -13.79
C GLY A 335 -5.98 10.04 -13.20
N LEU A 336 -5.94 11.35 -12.96
CA LEU A 336 -4.82 12.03 -12.31
C LEU A 336 -4.70 11.63 -10.83
N LEU A 337 -5.81 11.56 -10.12
CA LEU A 337 -5.85 11.19 -8.70
C LEU A 337 -5.35 9.76 -8.48
N ALA A 338 -5.68 8.84 -9.39
CA ALA A 338 -5.28 7.44 -9.31
C ALA A 338 -3.81 7.17 -9.70
N ARG A 339 -3.08 8.15 -10.24
CA ARG A 339 -1.71 7.95 -10.76
C ARG A 339 -0.73 7.54 -9.67
N GLU A 340 -0.62 8.31 -8.60
CA GLU A 340 0.33 8.03 -7.51
C GLU A 340 -0.06 6.76 -6.73
N PRO A 341 -1.33 6.51 -6.35
CA PRO A 341 -1.71 5.24 -5.73
C PRO A 341 -1.35 4.00 -6.57
N ARG A 342 -1.56 4.05 -7.89
CA ARG A 342 -1.18 2.95 -8.79
C ARG A 342 0.32 2.74 -8.86
N ARG A 343 1.08 3.84 -8.95
CA ARG A 343 2.54 3.79 -8.95
C ARG A 343 3.06 3.18 -7.66
N LEU A 344 2.57 3.65 -6.51
CA LEU A 344 2.97 3.13 -5.20
C LEU A 344 2.66 1.64 -5.09
N ALA A 345 1.45 1.22 -5.44
CA ALA A 345 1.06 -0.20 -5.40
C ALA A 345 1.89 -1.10 -6.35
N ALA A 346 2.43 -0.54 -7.44
CA ALA A 346 3.31 -1.25 -8.36
C ALA A 346 4.76 -1.35 -7.87
N GLU A 347 5.25 -0.32 -7.19
CA GLU A 347 6.64 -0.22 -6.69
C GLU A 347 6.82 -0.83 -5.29
N GLN A 348 5.74 -1.00 -4.53
CA GLN A 348 5.79 -1.48 -3.14
C GLN A 348 6.30 -2.93 -3.04
N PRO A 349 7.26 -3.22 -2.13
CA PRO A 349 7.71 -4.57 -1.89
C PRO A 349 6.58 -5.45 -1.35
N LEU A 350 6.59 -6.73 -1.75
CA LEU A 350 5.59 -7.67 -1.26
C LEU A 350 5.82 -7.98 0.21
N PRO A 351 4.74 -8.02 1.02
CA PRO A 351 4.78 -8.58 2.37
C PRO A 351 5.32 -10.01 2.37
N GLN A 352 5.98 -10.42 3.45
CA GLN A 352 6.67 -11.70 3.53
C GLN A 352 5.80 -12.91 3.09
N PRO A 353 4.54 -13.08 3.54
CA PRO A 353 3.72 -14.22 3.09
C PRO A 353 3.48 -14.23 1.58
N LEU A 354 3.24 -13.07 0.97
CA LEU A 354 3.04 -12.94 -0.47
C LEU A 354 4.34 -13.09 -1.27
N ALA A 355 5.48 -12.63 -0.72
CA ALA A 355 6.81 -12.82 -1.31
C ALA A 355 7.26 -14.29 -1.28
N ALA A 356 6.79 -15.07 -0.32
CA ALA A 356 7.08 -16.49 -0.16
C ALA A 356 6.27 -17.41 -1.10
N VAL A 357 5.31 -16.87 -1.86
CA VAL A 357 4.49 -17.65 -2.79
C VAL A 357 5.37 -18.21 -3.92
N PRO A 358 5.34 -19.54 -4.18
CA PRO A 358 6.03 -20.16 -5.30
C PRO A 358 5.64 -19.60 -6.67
N VAL A 359 6.60 -19.62 -7.59
CA VAL A 359 6.35 -19.30 -9.00
C VAL A 359 5.37 -20.31 -9.59
N LEU A 360 4.32 -19.83 -10.23
CA LEU A 360 3.31 -20.65 -10.88
C LEU A 360 3.94 -21.49 -12.01
N ARG A 361 3.88 -22.82 -11.88
CA ARG A 361 4.26 -23.77 -12.94
C ARG A 361 3.01 -24.49 -13.39
N VAL A 362 2.53 -24.19 -14.59
CA VAL A 362 1.23 -24.72 -15.06
C VAL A 362 1.44 -25.91 -15.99
N PRO A 363 0.74 -27.05 -15.77
CA PRO A 363 0.71 -28.16 -16.71
C PRO A 363 -0.10 -27.83 -17.99
N PRO A 364 -0.03 -28.70 -19.03
CA PRO A 364 -0.86 -28.57 -20.24
C PRO A 364 -2.37 -28.50 -19.91
N PRO A 365 -3.18 -27.79 -20.71
CA PRO A 365 -4.61 -27.65 -20.46
C PRO A 365 -5.32 -29.00 -20.51
N GLN A 366 -6.05 -29.35 -19.45
CA GLN A 366 -6.92 -30.52 -19.44
C GLN A 366 -8.30 -30.12 -19.97
N LEU A 367 -8.89 -30.99 -20.81
CA LEU A 367 -10.26 -30.80 -21.28
C LEU A 367 -11.23 -31.21 -20.17
N ARG A 368 -12.36 -30.50 -20.04
CA ARG A 368 -13.39 -30.74 -19.00
C ARG A 368 -13.85 -32.21 -18.90
N ARG A 369 -13.74 -32.99 -19.97
CA ARG A 369 -14.10 -34.42 -20.00
C ARG A 369 -13.24 -35.29 -19.07
N ASP A 370 -11.97 -34.95 -18.85
CA ASP A 370 -11.08 -35.81 -18.07
C ASP A 370 -11.34 -35.70 -16.56
N ALA A 371 -11.80 -34.54 -16.08
CA ALA A 371 -12.19 -34.32 -14.68
C ALA A 371 -13.53 -35.01 -14.34
N GLU A 372 -14.49 -35.00 -15.27
CA GLU A 372 -15.74 -35.77 -15.15
C GLU A 372 -15.47 -37.28 -15.18
N GLN A 373 -14.58 -37.75 -16.07
CA GLN A 373 -14.16 -39.16 -16.14
C GLN A 373 -13.32 -39.60 -14.93
N ALA A 374 -12.53 -38.71 -14.33
CA ALA A 374 -11.81 -38.99 -13.09
C ALA A 374 -12.75 -39.06 -11.87
N ALA A 375 -13.77 -38.18 -11.81
CA ALA A 375 -14.80 -38.24 -10.79
C ALA A 375 -15.67 -39.51 -10.91
N GLU A 376 -16.00 -39.95 -12.13
CA GLU A 376 -16.70 -41.22 -12.36
C GLU A 376 -15.83 -42.45 -12.05
N ARG A 377 -14.51 -42.38 -12.27
CA ARG A 377 -13.58 -43.49 -11.96
C ARG A 377 -13.31 -43.68 -10.46
N THR A 378 -13.69 -42.73 -9.60
CA THR A 378 -13.45 -42.81 -8.15
C THR A 378 -14.65 -43.41 -7.40
N VAL A 379 -15.75 -43.74 -8.08
CA VAL A 379 -16.89 -44.46 -7.52
C VAL A 379 -16.74 -45.93 -7.87
N GLU A 380 -16.02 -46.70 -7.05
CA GLU A 380 -16.12 -48.16 -7.10
C GLU A 380 -17.46 -48.60 -6.47
N PRO A 381 -18.34 -49.31 -7.20
CA PRO A 381 -19.41 -50.05 -6.55
C PRO A 381 -18.84 -51.36 -6.02
N SER A 382 -18.76 -51.47 -4.69
CA SER A 382 -18.52 -52.73 -3.99
C SER A 382 -19.68 -53.71 -4.23
N ALA A 383 -19.36 -54.80 -4.93
CA ALA A 383 -19.98 -56.14 -5.00
C ALA A 383 -21.45 -56.35 -4.59
N ASP A 384 -22.27 -56.89 -5.52
CA ASP A 384 -22.76 -58.29 -5.37
C ASP A 384 -23.44 -58.87 -6.64
N GLN A 385 -23.16 -60.17 -6.88
CA GLN A 385 -23.89 -61.16 -7.71
C GLN A 385 -23.86 -61.01 -9.26
N ALA A 386 -23.63 -61.99 -10.16
CA ALA A 386 -23.28 -63.41 -10.23
C ALA A 386 -24.06 -64.01 -11.43
N VAL A 387 -23.35 -64.75 -12.31
CA VAL A 387 -23.83 -65.73 -13.33
C VAL A 387 -24.52 -65.13 -14.58
N VAL A 388 -24.04 -65.31 -15.82
CA VAL A 388 -24.12 -66.55 -16.65
C VAL A 388 -23.09 -66.49 -17.82
N GLN A 389 -22.39 -67.61 -18.04
CA GLN A 389 -21.51 -67.96 -19.17
C GLN A 389 -22.35 -68.27 -20.45
N VAL A 390 -21.89 -68.18 -21.72
CA VAL A 390 -21.00 -69.09 -22.47
C VAL A 390 -20.96 -68.62 -23.95
N ALA A 391 -19.85 -68.92 -24.66
CA ALA A 391 -19.64 -69.15 -26.11
C ALA A 391 -18.68 -68.13 -26.79
N GLU A 392 -17.37 -68.44 -26.87
CA GLU A 392 -16.65 -69.16 -27.96
C GLU A 392 -16.50 -68.34 -29.26
N GLU A 393 -15.30 -67.80 -29.48
CA GLU A 393 -14.35 -68.14 -30.57
C GLU A 393 -14.79 -67.70 -31.99
N THR A 394 -14.04 -66.78 -32.61
CA THR A 394 -13.27 -67.04 -33.85
C THR A 394 -12.28 -65.89 -34.13
N VAL A 395 -11.11 -66.30 -34.57
CA VAL A 395 -9.86 -65.60 -34.89
C VAL A 395 -9.91 -65.01 -36.31
N GLU A 396 -9.41 -63.77 -36.47
CA GLU A 396 -8.60 -63.23 -37.58
C GLU A 396 -9.11 -63.28 -39.05
N GLN A 397 -8.86 -62.18 -39.77
CA GLN A 397 -9.03 -61.94 -41.22
C GLN A 397 -10.38 -61.38 -41.72
N VAL A 398 -10.49 -60.05 -41.77
CA VAL A 398 -10.82 -59.30 -43.00
C VAL A 398 -10.16 -57.92 -42.90
N VAL A 399 -8.94 -57.79 -43.43
CA VAL A 399 -8.47 -56.50 -43.95
C VAL A 399 -9.10 -56.34 -45.33
N GLU A 400 -9.52 -55.11 -45.62
CA GLU A 400 -9.93 -54.63 -46.95
C GLU A 400 -11.42 -54.79 -47.29
N ARG A 401 -12.24 -53.85 -46.78
CA ARG A 401 -13.05 -52.91 -47.60
C ARG A 401 -14.16 -52.30 -46.75
N THR A 402 -13.88 -51.11 -46.21
CA THR A 402 -14.89 -50.04 -46.08
C THR A 402 -14.16 -48.71 -45.98
N SER A 403 -13.78 -48.21 -47.14
CA SER A 403 -13.43 -46.81 -47.33
C SER A 403 -14.70 -45.97 -47.10
N GLY A 404 -14.74 -45.25 -45.98
CA GLY A 404 -15.73 -44.20 -45.66
C GLY A 404 -15.03 -43.14 -44.78
N PRO A 405 -15.30 -41.84 -44.96
CA PRO A 405 -14.33 -40.79 -44.67
C PRO A 405 -14.22 -40.52 -43.16
N ALA A 406 -13.08 -40.86 -42.57
CA ALA A 406 -12.71 -40.32 -41.26
C ALA A 406 -12.36 -38.83 -41.43
N ALA A 407 -13.03 -38.01 -40.61
CA ALA A 407 -13.06 -36.56 -40.68
C ALA A 407 -11.67 -35.90 -40.66
N PRO A 408 -11.43 -34.84 -41.47
CA PRO A 408 -10.15 -34.13 -41.51
C PRO A 408 -9.89 -33.23 -40.28
N TYR A 409 -10.72 -33.27 -39.24
CA TYR A 409 -10.70 -32.29 -38.15
C TYR A 409 -9.62 -32.53 -37.07
N GLN A 410 -9.13 -33.75 -36.87
CA GLN A 410 -8.13 -34.03 -35.81
C GLN A 410 -6.70 -33.62 -36.18
N GLY A 411 -6.31 -33.67 -37.46
CA GLY A 411 -4.96 -33.28 -37.90
C GLY A 411 -4.73 -31.76 -37.92
N VAL A 412 -5.79 -30.98 -38.14
CA VAL A 412 -5.72 -29.51 -38.18
C VAL A 412 -5.65 -28.93 -36.76
N GLU A 413 -6.30 -29.56 -35.80
CA GLU A 413 -6.33 -29.15 -34.38
C GLU A 413 -4.99 -29.43 -33.68
N LEU A 414 -4.37 -30.59 -33.92
CA LEU A 414 -3.00 -30.89 -33.48
C LEU A 414 -1.96 -29.94 -34.10
N ALA A 415 -2.11 -29.59 -35.38
CA ALA A 415 -1.24 -28.62 -36.04
C ALA A 415 -1.46 -27.17 -35.56
N ALA A 416 -2.66 -26.82 -35.06
CA ALA A 416 -2.92 -25.54 -34.43
C ALA A 416 -2.30 -25.45 -33.03
N LEU A 417 -2.41 -26.52 -32.23
CA LEU A 417 -1.80 -26.63 -30.90
C LEU A 417 -0.26 -26.58 -30.96
N ALA A 418 0.36 -27.23 -31.95
CA ALA A 418 1.81 -27.17 -32.14
C ALA A 418 2.31 -25.75 -32.50
N ARG A 419 1.51 -24.98 -33.27
CA ARG A 419 1.83 -23.57 -33.60
C ARG A 419 1.65 -22.66 -32.38
N GLU A 420 0.65 -22.91 -31.56
CA GLU A 420 0.40 -22.18 -30.31
C GLU A 420 1.53 -22.42 -29.30
N GLU A 421 2.01 -23.66 -29.17
CA GLU A 421 3.14 -24.00 -28.31
C GLU A 421 4.47 -23.36 -28.79
N GLN A 422 4.69 -23.31 -30.10
CA GLN A 422 5.83 -22.58 -30.67
C GLN A 422 5.75 -21.08 -30.40
N GLN A 423 4.56 -20.50 -30.43
CA GLN A 423 4.34 -19.09 -30.12
C GLN A 423 4.58 -18.77 -28.64
N ASP A 424 4.11 -19.63 -27.72
CA ASP A 424 4.36 -19.49 -26.29
C ASP A 424 5.87 -19.55 -25.96
N ARG A 425 6.61 -20.45 -26.61
CA ARG A 425 8.07 -20.55 -26.45
C ARG A 425 8.78 -19.30 -27.00
N ALA A 426 8.34 -18.79 -28.15
CA ALA A 426 8.88 -17.57 -28.73
C ALA A 426 8.62 -16.34 -27.82
N GLU A 427 7.45 -16.25 -27.20
CA GLU A 427 7.12 -15.19 -26.25
C GLU A 427 7.93 -15.29 -24.96
N GLN A 428 8.15 -16.49 -24.43
CA GLN A 428 9.01 -16.70 -23.25
C GLN A 428 10.46 -16.29 -23.54
N GLN A 429 10.97 -16.63 -24.72
CA GLN A 429 12.31 -16.22 -25.14
C GLN A 429 12.38 -14.70 -25.32
N ALA A 430 11.38 -14.08 -25.95
CA ALA A 430 11.33 -12.62 -26.11
C ALA A 430 11.30 -11.87 -24.77
N ARG A 431 10.61 -12.42 -23.76
CA ARG A 431 10.61 -11.88 -22.38
C ARG A 431 11.98 -12.03 -21.72
N ALA A 432 12.65 -13.16 -21.90
CA ALA A 432 14.00 -13.36 -21.39
C ALA A 432 14.97 -12.34 -22.00
N ASP A 433 14.91 -12.15 -23.32
CA ASP A 433 15.73 -11.18 -24.05
C ASP A 433 15.43 -9.73 -23.63
N GLU A 434 14.16 -9.38 -23.37
CA GLU A 434 13.77 -8.07 -22.87
C GLU A 434 14.28 -7.83 -21.44
N LEU A 435 14.16 -8.83 -20.56
CA LEU A 435 14.73 -8.79 -19.20
C LEU A 435 16.25 -8.62 -19.23
N GLU A 436 16.95 -9.27 -20.15
CA GLU A 436 18.38 -9.08 -20.36
C GLU A 436 18.72 -7.69 -20.87
N ARG A 437 17.94 -7.13 -21.80
CA ARG A 437 18.10 -5.75 -22.29
C ARG A 437 17.89 -4.73 -21.16
N VAL A 438 16.84 -4.88 -20.36
CA VAL A 438 16.58 -4.00 -19.20
C VAL A 438 17.70 -4.10 -18.17
N ARG A 439 18.17 -5.32 -17.86
CA ARG A 439 19.33 -5.54 -16.98
C ARG A 439 20.61 -4.90 -17.54
N HIS A 440 20.83 -4.98 -18.85
CA HIS A 440 21.95 -4.33 -19.51
C HIS A 440 21.85 -2.80 -19.41
N THR A 441 20.69 -2.22 -19.72
CA THR A 441 20.45 -0.77 -19.60
C THR A 441 20.67 -0.28 -18.17
N LEU A 442 20.14 -0.97 -17.16
CA LEU A 442 20.34 -0.62 -15.75
C LEU A 442 21.82 -0.71 -15.33
N ARG A 443 22.59 -1.65 -15.89
CA ARG A 443 24.04 -1.74 -15.66
C ARG A 443 24.78 -0.55 -16.30
N VAL A 444 24.40 -0.15 -17.51
CA VAL A 444 24.97 1.01 -18.20
C VAL A 444 24.62 2.31 -17.44
N GLU A 445 23.36 2.51 -17.05
CA GLU A 445 22.95 3.68 -16.28
C GLU A 445 23.64 3.75 -14.90
N ARG A 446 23.80 2.61 -14.20
CA ARG A 446 24.57 2.55 -12.96
C ARG A 446 26.04 2.93 -13.17
N ARG A 447 26.64 2.53 -14.29
CA ARG A 447 28.01 2.88 -14.65
C ARG A 447 28.12 4.38 -14.96
N GLU A 448 27.23 4.92 -15.79
CA GLU A 448 27.19 6.35 -16.11
C GLU A 448 26.93 7.21 -14.86
N HIS A 449 26.06 6.77 -13.95
CA HIS A 449 25.80 7.48 -12.70
C HIS A 449 27.02 7.47 -11.78
N ARG A 450 27.79 6.37 -11.76
CA ARG A 450 29.06 6.28 -11.02
C ARG A 450 30.14 7.19 -11.61
N GLU A 451 30.24 7.25 -12.94
CA GLU A 451 31.17 8.12 -13.66
C GLU A 451 30.79 9.62 -13.51
N ARG A 452 29.48 9.96 -13.53
CA ARG A 452 28.97 11.32 -13.28
C ARG A 452 29.14 11.76 -11.82
N GLY A 453 29.08 10.82 -10.86
CA GLY A 453 29.34 11.09 -9.45
C GLY A 453 30.80 11.48 -9.19
N GLN A 454 31.75 10.77 -9.81
CA GLN A 454 33.19 11.04 -9.66
C GLN A 454 33.62 12.39 -10.28
N GLY A 455 32.91 12.87 -11.31
CA GLY A 455 33.17 14.19 -11.91
C GLY A 455 32.68 15.39 -11.09
N ARG A 456 31.74 15.20 -10.15
CA ARG A 456 31.21 16.27 -9.29
C ARG A 456 32.03 16.46 -8.01
N GLU A 457 32.55 15.37 -7.43
CA GLU A 457 33.42 15.43 -6.24
C GLU A 457 34.80 16.07 -6.53
N GLY A 458 35.30 15.98 -7.77
CA GLY A 458 36.56 16.62 -8.18
C GLY A 458 36.50 18.14 -8.33
N ARG A 459 35.30 18.74 -8.42
CA ARG A 459 35.12 20.20 -8.59
C ARG A 459 34.75 20.91 -7.29
N ASP A 460 34.06 20.23 -6.38
CA ASP A 460 33.67 20.76 -5.06
C ASP A 460 34.82 20.70 -4.03
N GLY A 461 35.81 19.83 -4.26
CA GLY A 461 36.98 19.68 -3.38
C GLY A 461 38.03 20.80 -3.46
N ARG A 462 37.92 21.74 -4.42
CA ARG A 462 38.84 22.90 -4.52
C ARG A 462 38.36 24.12 -3.73
N ASP A 463 37.06 24.36 -3.62
CA ASP A 463 36.53 25.53 -2.91
C ASP A 463 36.48 25.33 -1.37
N VAL A 464 36.42 24.07 -0.90
CA VAL A 464 36.38 23.76 0.55
C VAL A 464 37.78 23.82 1.20
N ARG A 465 38.87 23.73 0.42
CA ARG A 465 40.24 23.82 0.95
C ARG A 465 40.72 25.24 1.22
N GLU A 466 40.10 26.25 0.61
CA GLU A 466 40.48 27.66 0.83
C GLU A 466 39.77 28.29 2.04
N GLY A 467 38.57 27.80 2.39
CA GLY A 467 37.79 28.29 3.55
C GLY A 467 38.23 27.74 4.91
N ARG A 468 38.98 26.63 4.97
CA ARG A 468 39.36 25.97 6.23
C ARG A 468 40.61 26.58 6.90
N LEU A 469 41.37 27.43 6.19
CA LEU A 469 42.58 28.08 6.73
C LEU A 469 42.31 29.34 7.57
N ARG A 470 41.05 29.78 7.73
CA ARG A 470 40.71 30.99 8.52
C ARG A 470 40.01 30.76 9.85
N SER A 471 39.71 29.53 10.25
CA SER A 471 38.94 29.26 11.49
C SER A 471 39.69 28.42 12.54
N GLY A 472 40.97 28.12 12.33
CA GLY A 472 41.78 27.27 13.21
C GLY A 472 42.67 27.99 14.23
N ALA A 473 42.38 29.25 14.58
CA ALA A 473 43.21 30.01 15.53
C ALA A 473 42.33 30.72 16.58
N ARG A 474 41.84 29.95 17.56
CA ARG A 474 41.49 30.41 18.93
C ARG A 474 40.85 29.24 19.70
N ALA A 475 41.66 28.49 20.45
CA ALA A 475 41.28 27.84 21.71
C ALA A 475 42.46 27.00 22.23
N LEU A 476 43.48 27.66 22.77
CA LEU A 476 44.45 27.05 23.68
C LEU A 476 44.79 28.10 24.73
N THR A 477 44.07 28.09 25.86
CA THR A 477 44.56 28.67 27.12
C THR A 477 43.69 28.23 28.30
N GLY A 478 44.30 27.43 29.19
CA GLY A 478 44.07 27.40 30.63
C GLY A 478 42.77 26.76 31.13
N ARG A 479 42.72 26.15 32.32
CA ARG A 479 43.71 25.89 33.36
C ARG A 479 43.02 24.95 34.35
N HIS A 480 43.79 24.05 34.95
CA HIS A 480 43.38 23.16 36.03
C HIS A 480 42.83 23.92 37.24
N CYS A 481 41.80 23.36 37.88
CA CYS A 481 41.50 23.58 39.29
C CYS A 481 41.28 22.21 39.97
N VAL A 482 42.00 21.98 41.06
CA VAL A 482 42.02 20.76 41.88
C VAL A 482 41.69 21.14 43.34
N ALA A 483 40.87 20.29 43.98
CA ALA A 483 40.74 19.96 45.42
C ALA A 483 40.18 21.02 46.42
N PRO A 484 39.85 20.68 47.70
CA PRO A 484 39.94 19.39 48.46
C PRO A 484 38.67 18.99 49.30
N GLY A 485 38.45 17.72 49.69
CA GLY A 485 38.76 17.08 51.01
C GLY A 485 37.51 17.02 51.94
N GLY A 486 37.15 16.01 52.75
CA GLY A 486 37.69 14.71 53.21
C GLY A 486 36.59 13.86 53.93
N GLY A 487 36.87 12.59 54.25
CA GLY A 487 35.94 11.50 54.68
C GLY A 487 35.48 11.51 56.17
N PRO A 488 35.32 10.36 56.90
CA PRO A 488 35.44 8.94 56.52
C PRO A 488 34.42 7.95 57.20
N VAL A 489 34.62 6.63 56.96
CA VAL A 489 34.27 5.42 57.79
C VAL A 489 32.91 4.72 57.60
N GLY A 490 32.96 3.39 57.31
CA GLY A 490 31.93 2.45 57.78
C GLY A 490 31.72 1.13 57.02
N GLY A 491 32.64 0.16 57.15
CA GLY A 491 32.36 -1.29 57.35
C GLY A 491 31.54 -2.14 56.35
N PRO A 492 31.57 -3.49 56.47
CA PRO A 492 31.40 -4.43 55.34
C PRO A 492 30.05 -5.18 55.30
N HIS A 493 29.79 -5.87 54.18
CA HIS A 493 28.67 -6.79 53.87
C HIS A 493 27.35 -6.06 53.52
N SER A 494 26.70 -6.32 52.38
CA SER A 494 26.25 -7.63 51.93
C SER A 494 26.11 -7.67 50.40
N VAL A 495 26.50 -8.79 49.80
CA VAL A 495 26.14 -9.15 48.44
C VAL A 495 24.63 -9.33 48.41
N VAL A 496 23.91 -8.32 47.94
CA VAL A 496 22.50 -8.47 47.57
C VAL A 496 22.51 -9.07 46.18
N GLN A 497 22.11 -10.33 46.09
CA GLN A 497 21.78 -10.99 44.82
C GLN A 497 20.78 -10.11 44.06
N PRO A 498 20.93 -9.92 42.73
CA PRO A 498 19.94 -9.21 41.94
C PRO A 498 18.64 -10.04 41.94
N PRO A 499 17.46 -9.42 42.11
CA PRO A 499 16.20 -10.13 41.89
C PRO A 499 16.06 -10.48 40.40
N ASP A 500 15.54 -11.68 40.15
CA ASP A 500 15.21 -12.20 38.83
C ASP A 500 14.33 -11.22 38.05
N GLY A 501 14.91 -10.54 37.06
CA GLY A 501 14.24 -9.52 36.23
C GLY A 501 14.58 -9.66 34.75
N CYS A 502 14.54 -10.89 34.22
CA CYS A 502 14.87 -11.19 32.82
C CYS A 502 13.69 -10.87 31.86
N GLY A 503 13.11 -9.67 31.94
CA GLY A 503 12.00 -9.24 31.07
C GLY A 503 12.09 -7.77 30.68
N THR A 504 11.49 -7.40 29.55
CA THR A 504 11.25 -6.00 29.15
C THR A 504 10.14 -5.42 30.02
N PRO A 505 10.26 -4.19 30.56
CA PRO A 505 9.25 -3.62 31.44
C PRO A 505 7.92 -3.37 30.71
N ASP A 506 6.83 -3.68 31.39
CA ASP A 506 5.47 -3.54 30.85
C ASP A 506 4.82 -2.19 31.19
N THR A 507 5.38 -1.49 32.19
CA THR A 507 4.91 -0.17 32.67
C THR A 507 6.07 0.82 32.76
N PHE A 508 5.77 2.11 32.69
CA PHE A 508 6.74 3.18 32.95
C PHE A 508 7.19 3.18 34.42
N THR A 509 6.35 2.76 35.36
CA THR A 509 6.77 2.56 36.76
C THR A 509 7.94 1.57 36.87
N GLU A 510 7.82 0.42 36.21
CA GLU A 510 8.89 -0.58 36.17
C GLU A 510 10.13 -0.08 35.41
N LEU A 511 9.92 0.57 34.25
CA LEU A 511 11.00 1.15 33.45
C LEU A 511 11.80 2.18 34.26
N MET A 512 11.14 3.06 35.00
CA MET A 512 11.80 4.11 35.79
C MET A 512 12.60 3.53 36.96
N ALA A 513 12.12 2.45 37.59
CA ALA A 513 12.85 1.75 38.65
C ALA A 513 14.14 1.10 38.14
N ARG A 514 14.16 0.72 36.86
CA ARG A 514 15.25 -0.03 36.21
C ARG A 514 16.18 0.83 35.35
N LEU A 515 15.97 2.14 35.29
CA LEU A 515 16.86 3.06 34.55
C LEU A 515 18.32 3.01 35.01
N GLY A 516 18.58 2.60 36.26
CA GLY A 516 19.94 2.41 36.78
C GLY A 516 20.72 1.28 36.12
N GLU A 517 20.07 0.41 35.33
CA GLU A 517 20.72 -0.67 34.56
C GLU A 517 21.56 -0.13 33.39
N PHE A 518 21.36 1.13 32.97
CA PHE A 518 22.08 1.74 31.86
C PHE A 518 23.22 2.66 32.35
N PRO A 519 24.49 2.23 32.39
CA PRO A 519 25.57 3.01 32.99
C PRO A 519 25.96 4.28 32.21
N LEU A 520 25.65 4.34 30.91
CA LEU A 520 25.95 5.48 30.04
C LEU A 520 24.73 6.35 29.72
N VAL A 521 23.53 5.95 30.18
CA VAL A 521 22.30 6.72 30.00
C VAL A 521 21.82 7.23 31.36
N THR A 522 21.73 8.55 31.52
CA THR A 522 21.29 9.16 32.78
C THR A 522 19.98 9.91 32.58
N PHE A 523 18.95 9.54 33.34
CA PHE A 523 17.69 10.29 33.35
C PHE A 523 17.80 11.51 34.27
N THR A 524 17.49 12.69 33.72
CA THR A 524 17.58 13.97 34.44
C THR A 524 16.24 14.68 34.53
N GLY A 525 15.20 14.14 33.88
CA GLY A 525 13.85 14.71 33.84
C GLY A 525 13.01 14.50 35.10
N ASP A 526 11.75 14.94 35.05
CA ASP A 526 10.76 14.69 36.10
C ASP A 526 10.12 13.30 35.91
N GLN A 527 10.33 12.41 36.89
CA GLN A 527 9.79 11.06 36.85
C GLN A 527 8.26 11.02 36.88
N LYS A 528 7.60 12.00 37.52
CA LYS A 528 6.14 12.03 37.64
C LYS A 528 5.45 12.06 36.27
N VAL A 529 6.07 12.73 35.30
CA VAL A 529 5.53 12.83 33.93
C VAL A 529 5.59 11.49 33.21
N ALA A 530 6.64 10.71 33.44
CA ALA A 530 6.77 9.37 32.87
C ALA A 530 5.77 8.40 33.52
N LEU A 531 5.61 8.47 34.85
CA LEU A 531 4.67 7.61 35.58
C LEU A 531 3.20 7.86 35.19
N ALA A 532 2.84 9.12 34.88
CA ALA A 532 1.49 9.45 34.42
C ALA A 532 1.11 8.78 33.07
N LEU A 533 2.07 8.25 32.33
CA LEU A 533 1.81 7.50 31.10
C LEU A 533 1.18 6.13 31.37
N ASP A 534 1.38 5.55 32.57
CA ASP A 534 0.78 4.27 32.95
C ASP A 534 -0.75 4.35 33.02
N GLU A 535 -1.30 5.49 33.48
CA GLU A 535 -2.75 5.72 33.52
C GLU A 535 -3.38 5.84 32.12
N LEU A 536 -2.58 6.21 31.13
CA LEU A 536 -3.01 6.40 29.73
C LEU A 536 -2.78 5.14 28.87
N GLN A 537 -2.14 4.12 29.43
CA GLN A 537 -1.81 2.89 28.72
C GLN A 537 -3.05 1.99 28.63
N CYS A 538 -3.83 2.11 27.56
CA CYS A 538 -4.84 1.11 27.21
C CYS A 538 -4.15 -0.25 26.95
N ALA A 539 -4.75 -1.33 27.48
CA ALA A 539 -4.21 -2.69 27.37
C ALA A 539 -3.89 -3.04 25.90
N GLY A 540 -2.60 -3.02 25.53
CA GLY A 540 -2.12 -3.31 24.17
C GLY A 540 -1.09 -2.33 23.58
N ALA A 541 -0.89 -1.14 24.16
CA ALA A 541 -0.10 -0.08 23.50
C ALA A 541 1.44 -0.26 23.51
N GLY A 542 2.00 -1.16 24.31
CA GLY A 542 3.43 -1.53 24.27
C GLY A 542 4.45 -0.37 24.47
N TRP A 543 4.02 0.79 24.97
CA TRP A 543 4.85 2.00 25.04
C TRP A 543 6.06 1.84 25.96
N ALA A 544 5.88 1.25 27.14
CA ALA A 544 6.98 0.99 28.07
C ALA A 544 8.05 0.07 27.44
N ARG A 545 7.62 -0.99 26.75
CA ARG A 545 8.52 -1.92 26.05
C ARG A 545 9.32 -1.21 24.95
N LEU A 546 8.65 -0.40 24.14
CA LEU A 546 9.32 0.34 23.08
C LEU A 546 10.27 1.43 23.61
N ALA A 547 9.92 2.08 24.73
CA ALA A 547 10.80 3.00 25.43
C ALA A 547 12.06 2.28 25.96
N TRP A 548 11.90 1.08 26.51
CA TRP A 548 13.00 0.24 26.94
C TRP A 548 13.91 -0.18 25.78
N ASP A 549 13.35 -0.59 24.65
CA ASP A 549 14.11 -0.91 23.44
C ASP A 549 14.91 0.31 22.95
N GLY A 550 14.31 1.50 23.00
CA GLY A 550 14.96 2.76 22.67
C GLY A 550 16.12 3.11 23.60
N LEU A 551 15.94 2.93 24.92
CA LEU A 551 16.98 3.16 25.93
C LEU A 551 18.14 2.16 25.79
N THR A 552 17.84 0.90 25.52
CA THR A 552 18.83 -0.15 25.30
C THR A 552 19.68 0.15 24.07
N ALA A 553 19.04 0.54 22.97
CA ALA A 553 19.75 0.96 21.76
C ALA A 553 20.61 2.22 22.01
N LEU A 554 20.13 3.19 22.80
CA LEU A 554 20.90 4.39 23.17
C LEU A 554 22.14 4.03 24.00
N GLN A 555 22.03 3.09 24.94
CA GLN A 555 23.16 2.59 25.74
C GLN A 555 24.24 1.97 24.84
N GLU A 556 23.86 1.06 23.94
CA GLU A 556 24.81 0.40 23.03
C GLU A 556 25.47 1.40 22.06
N TYR A 557 24.69 2.37 21.57
CA TYR A 557 25.22 3.48 20.79
C TYR A 557 26.22 4.31 21.61
N ALA A 558 25.91 4.65 22.87
CA ALA A 558 26.81 5.40 23.73
C ALA A 558 28.14 4.66 23.94
N GLU A 559 28.09 3.33 24.15
CA GLU A 559 29.29 2.50 24.25
C GLU A 559 30.12 2.52 22.96
N ALA A 560 29.46 2.41 21.80
CA ALA A 560 30.12 2.52 20.51
C ALA A 560 30.68 3.92 20.24
N ALA A 561 29.99 4.97 20.68
CA ALA A 561 30.41 6.36 20.51
C ALA A 561 31.63 6.69 21.36
N VAL A 562 31.66 6.26 22.62
CA VAL A 562 32.81 6.41 23.52
C VAL A 562 34.04 5.65 22.98
N ARG A 563 33.83 4.49 22.32
CA ARG A 563 34.89 3.75 21.63
C ARG A 563 35.28 4.32 20.25
N GLY A 564 34.61 5.37 19.78
CA GLY A 564 34.83 5.96 18.46
C GLY A 564 34.35 5.11 17.28
N ALA A 565 33.56 4.06 17.53
CA ALA A 565 33.09 3.08 16.55
C ALA A 565 31.67 3.36 16.02
N ALA A 566 30.94 4.34 16.58
CA ALA A 566 29.55 4.62 16.20
C ALA A 566 29.38 5.14 14.76
N GLY A 567 30.40 5.81 14.19
CA GLY A 567 30.42 6.22 12.78
C GLY A 567 29.33 7.23 12.36
N GLY A 568 28.70 7.92 13.30
CA GLY A 568 27.60 8.86 13.02
C GLY A 568 26.78 9.23 14.25
N ASP A 569 25.62 9.85 14.02
CA ASP A 569 24.62 10.11 15.06
C ASP A 569 23.75 8.87 15.35
N PHE A 570 22.97 8.91 16.44
CA PHE A 570 22.12 7.79 16.84
C PHE A 570 21.14 7.32 15.73
N LYS A 571 20.60 8.24 14.91
CA LYS A 571 19.71 7.85 13.82
C LYS A 571 20.47 7.01 12.78
N GLN A 572 21.66 7.45 12.39
CA GLN A 572 22.53 6.72 11.47
C GLN A 572 23.00 5.38 12.04
N TRP A 573 23.16 5.30 13.37
CA TRP A 573 23.41 4.05 14.08
C TRP A 573 22.23 3.08 13.94
N CYS A 574 21.00 3.54 14.17
CA CYS A 574 19.81 2.70 13.97
C CYS A 574 19.70 2.19 12.51
N GLU A 575 19.98 3.04 11.51
CA GLU A 575 19.96 2.65 10.09
C GLU A 575 21.00 1.57 9.73
N ARG A 576 22.09 1.48 10.51
CA ARG A 576 23.22 0.58 10.30
C ARG A 576 23.56 -0.18 11.58
N THR A 577 22.54 -0.71 12.25
CA THR A 577 22.72 -1.38 13.55
C THR A 577 23.65 -2.59 13.37
N PRO A 578 24.80 -2.65 14.07
CA PRO A 578 25.72 -3.78 13.97
C PRO A 578 25.09 -5.11 14.42
N GLU A 579 25.61 -6.23 13.92
CA GLU A 579 25.16 -7.56 14.35
C GLU A 579 25.43 -7.77 15.84
N GLY A 580 24.40 -8.19 16.59
CA GLY A 580 24.45 -8.37 18.04
C GLY A 580 23.95 -7.18 18.86
N CYS A 581 23.68 -6.02 18.24
CA CYS A 581 23.09 -4.85 18.89
C CYS A 581 21.54 -4.82 18.78
N HIS A 582 20.88 -4.19 19.74
CA HIS A 582 19.44 -3.94 19.77
C HIS A 582 19.01 -3.02 18.62
N ARG A 583 18.07 -3.50 17.81
CA ARG A 583 17.52 -2.74 16.69
C ARG A 583 16.36 -1.86 17.16
N PHE A 584 16.58 -0.56 17.15
CA PHE A 584 15.50 0.42 17.27
C PHE A 584 15.07 0.92 15.87
N PRO A 585 13.76 1.06 15.57
CA PRO A 585 13.30 1.50 14.26
C PRO A 585 13.88 2.89 13.89
N PRO A 586 14.67 3.02 12.80
CA PRO A 586 15.30 4.30 12.46
C PRO A 586 14.30 5.44 12.22
N ARG A 587 13.09 5.10 11.78
CA ARG A 587 11.97 6.03 11.57
C ARG A 587 11.43 6.64 12.88
N LYS A 588 11.65 5.98 14.02
CA LYS A 588 11.24 6.48 15.36
C LYS A 588 12.30 7.36 16.01
N ALA A 589 13.54 7.35 15.50
CA ALA A 589 14.64 8.18 15.99
C ALA A 589 14.73 9.52 15.21
N VAL A 590 14.52 10.64 15.92
CA VAL A 590 14.54 11.98 15.33
C VAL A 590 15.83 12.70 15.71
N ARG A 591 16.64 13.05 14.69
CA ARG A 591 17.96 13.70 14.83
C ARG A 591 17.92 15.07 15.50
N GLY A 592 16.83 15.81 15.32
CA GLY A 592 16.68 17.16 15.83
C GLY A 592 15.31 17.73 15.44
N GLU A 593 14.87 18.76 16.16
CA GLU A 593 13.58 19.38 15.90
C GLU A 593 13.63 20.39 14.75
N SER A 594 12.45 20.68 14.18
CA SER A 594 12.27 21.68 13.13
C SER A 594 12.87 23.04 13.50
N ARG A 595 13.52 23.71 12.53
CA ARG A 595 14.09 25.08 12.69
C ARG A 595 13.12 26.10 13.30
N THR A 596 11.82 25.89 13.14
CA THR A 596 10.75 26.72 13.71
C THR A 596 10.68 26.64 15.24
N VAL A 597 10.86 25.45 15.82
CA VAL A 597 10.89 25.23 17.28
C VAL A 597 12.12 25.88 17.89
N PHE A 598 13.24 25.84 17.18
CA PHE A 598 14.47 26.52 17.57
C PHE A 598 14.36 28.05 17.56
N SER A 599 13.56 28.63 16.66
CA SER A 599 13.35 30.09 16.57
C SER A 599 12.32 30.65 17.55
N HIS A 600 11.42 29.82 18.09
CA HIS A 600 10.32 30.28 18.95
C HIS A 600 10.70 30.16 20.44
N THR A 601 10.86 31.28 21.13
CA THR A 601 11.43 31.36 22.49
C THR A 601 10.66 30.53 23.52
N LYS A 602 9.33 30.44 23.39
CA LYS A 602 8.46 29.64 24.29
C LYS A 602 8.70 28.13 24.12
N TRP A 603 8.78 27.63 22.89
CA TRP A 603 8.94 26.19 22.63
C TRP A 603 10.37 25.73 22.82
N LYS A 604 11.34 26.58 22.48
CA LYS A 604 12.74 26.35 22.84
C LYS A 604 12.90 26.17 24.35
N ARG A 605 12.21 26.97 25.17
CA ARG A 605 12.24 26.87 26.64
C ARG A 605 11.69 25.56 27.17
N GLU A 606 10.69 24.95 26.54
CA GLU A 606 10.16 23.63 26.94
C GLU A 606 11.14 22.48 26.66
N ARG A 607 12.04 22.64 25.67
CA ARG A 607 13.14 21.70 25.43
C ARG A 607 14.45 22.07 26.12
N MET A 608 14.45 23.14 26.92
CA MET A 608 15.55 23.40 27.87
C MET A 608 15.36 22.50 29.08
N LEU A 609 15.75 21.25 28.89
CA LEU A 609 15.56 20.19 29.87
C LEU A 609 16.74 20.15 30.86
N PRO A 610 16.50 19.71 32.10
CA PRO A 610 17.52 19.65 33.13
C PRO A 610 18.71 18.77 32.71
N VAL A 611 19.92 19.26 32.94
CA VAL A 611 21.18 18.52 32.78
C VAL A 611 22.10 18.80 33.97
N PRO A 612 23.07 17.92 34.26
CA PRO A 612 24.04 18.18 35.32
C PRO A 612 24.92 19.40 35.00
N GLU A 613 25.44 20.04 36.05
CA GLU A 613 26.27 21.24 35.94
C GLU A 613 27.59 21.00 35.17
N CYS A 614 28.06 19.74 35.10
CA CYS A 614 29.23 19.38 34.31
C CYS A 614 29.01 19.45 32.80
N VAL A 615 27.75 19.42 32.34
CA VAL A 615 27.38 19.51 30.92
C VAL A 615 27.15 20.97 30.53
N ASP A 616 26.38 21.70 31.34
CA ASP A 616 26.12 23.13 31.15
C ASP A 616 25.99 23.83 32.51
N SER A 617 26.71 24.93 32.69
CA SER A 617 26.70 25.75 33.92
C SER A 617 25.30 26.28 34.30
N SER A 618 24.39 26.42 33.35
CA SER A 618 23.00 26.82 33.57
C SER A 618 22.09 25.68 34.04
N ARG A 619 22.61 24.45 34.13
CA ARG A 619 21.89 23.20 34.45
C ARG A 619 20.73 22.88 33.50
N ARG A 620 20.69 23.51 32.33
CA ARG A 620 19.68 23.25 31.29
C ARG A 620 20.32 23.23 29.91
N ALA A 621 19.98 22.22 29.13
CA ALA A 621 20.44 22.09 27.75
C ALA A 621 19.25 21.89 26.80
N PHE A 622 19.42 22.32 25.55
CA PHE A 622 18.41 22.13 24.52
C PHE A 622 18.46 20.69 23.98
N MET A 623 17.38 19.93 24.18
CA MET A 623 17.27 18.55 23.71
C MET A 623 16.32 18.43 22.51
N GLY A 624 16.85 18.65 21.31
CA GLY A 624 16.09 18.51 20.07
C GLY A 624 15.99 17.06 19.55
N ALA A 625 16.93 16.20 19.91
CA ALA A 625 16.86 14.79 19.53
C ALA A 625 15.82 14.07 20.40
N HIS A 626 14.98 13.24 19.78
CA HIS A 626 13.95 12.51 20.51
C HIS A 626 13.53 11.21 19.82
N LEU A 627 13.01 10.28 20.62
CA LEU A 627 12.40 9.03 20.16
C LEU A 627 10.88 9.13 20.21
N ARG A 628 10.21 8.63 19.16
CA ARG A 628 8.75 8.51 19.11
C ARG A 628 8.33 7.15 19.66
N ILE A 629 7.64 7.14 20.80
CA ILE A 629 7.26 5.93 21.53
C ILE A 629 5.80 5.51 21.23
N GLY A 630 5.06 6.29 20.41
CA GLY A 630 3.74 5.95 19.91
C GLY A 630 3.36 6.75 18.65
N GLY A 631 2.15 6.53 18.12
CA GLY A 631 1.54 7.32 17.04
C GLY A 631 0.48 8.28 17.57
N GLY A 632 0.36 9.47 16.97
CA GLY A 632 -0.71 10.43 17.28
C GLY A 632 -0.34 11.69 18.09
N ARG A 633 -1.35 12.50 18.42
CA ARG A 633 -1.19 13.80 19.12
C ARG A 633 -0.76 13.66 20.58
N THR A 634 -1.11 12.54 21.20
CA THR A 634 -0.80 12.18 22.60
C THR A 634 0.28 11.11 22.70
N ALA A 635 0.96 10.79 21.60
CA ALA A 635 2.04 9.81 21.63
C ALA A 635 3.19 10.24 22.57
N PRO A 636 3.68 9.34 23.45
CA PRO A 636 4.82 9.65 24.28
C PRO A 636 6.08 9.89 23.45
N ARG A 637 6.91 10.81 23.92
CA ARG A 637 8.22 11.15 23.37
C ARG A 637 9.29 11.07 24.44
N LEU A 638 10.45 10.58 24.04
CA LEU A 638 11.64 10.55 24.86
C LEU A 638 12.65 11.54 24.28
N HIS A 639 12.93 12.65 24.97
CA HIS A 639 13.94 13.62 24.54
C HIS A 639 15.28 13.33 25.21
N TYR A 640 16.35 13.38 24.41
CA TYR A 640 17.69 13.09 24.88
C TYR A 640 18.73 14.07 24.32
N LEU A 641 19.84 14.18 25.04
CA LEU A 641 21.06 14.87 24.65
C LEU A 641 22.19 13.86 24.52
N ASP A 642 22.79 13.80 23.34
CA ASP A 642 24.02 13.06 23.12
C ASP A 642 25.23 13.91 23.51
N ASP A 643 25.88 13.58 24.62
CA ASP A 643 27.11 14.19 25.11
C ASP A 643 28.24 13.13 25.24
N CYS A 644 28.26 12.16 24.33
CA CYS A 644 29.28 11.10 24.34
C CYS A 644 30.70 11.63 24.09
N SER A 645 30.85 12.81 23.48
CA SER A 645 32.15 13.45 23.23
C SER A 645 32.67 14.32 24.38
N GLY A 646 31.78 14.78 25.28
CA GLY A 646 32.12 15.57 26.45
C GLY A 646 32.17 14.71 27.72
N SER A 647 31.00 14.43 28.30
CA SER A 647 30.87 13.63 29.53
C SER A 647 30.91 12.11 29.30
N GLY A 648 30.85 11.65 28.05
CA GLY A 648 30.81 10.22 27.70
C GLY A 648 29.45 9.57 27.98
N ARG A 649 28.39 10.37 28.14
CA ARG A 649 27.05 9.90 28.52
C ARG A 649 25.96 10.51 27.65
N ILE A 650 24.81 9.85 27.63
CA ILE A 650 23.56 10.35 27.06
C ILE A 650 22.63 10.76 28.20
N TYR A 651 22.07 11.96 28.11
CA TYR A 651 21.14 12.48 29.12
C TYR A 651 19.72 12.45 28.59
N VAL A 652 18.83 11.74 29.27
CA VAL A 652 17.40 11.70 28.95
C VAL A 652 16.68 12.71 29.84
N GLY A 653 16.29 13.84 29.25
CA GLY A 653 15.71 14.95 29.99
C GLY A 653 14.20 14.91 30.11
N TYR A 654 13.52 14.08 29.31
CA TYR A 654 12.05 14.00 29.30
C TYR A 654 11.56 12.68 28.72
N ILE A 655 10.62 12.04 29.42
CA ILE A 655 9.79 10.93 28.94
C ILE A 655 8.37 11.30 29.31
N GLY A 656 7.50 11.51 28.32
CA GLY A 656 6.16 12.03 28.55
C GLY A 656 5.39 12.26 27.27
N LEU A 657 4.15 12.72 27.39
CA LEU A 657 3.35 13.15 26.24
C LEU A 657 4.08 14.21 25.42
N HIS A 658 3.70 14.36 24.15
CA HIS A 658 4.32 15.34 23.26
C HIS A 658 4.34 16.79 23.85
N LEU A 659 5.52 17.40 24.01
CA LEU A 659 5.71 18.80 24.45
C LEU A 659 5.08 19.83 23.50
N THR A 660 4.69 21.03 23.95
CA THR A 660 3.93 21.95 23.07
C THR A 660 4.72 22.36 21.83
N ASN A 661 4.05 22.42 20.69
CA ASN A 661 4.60 22.88 19.40
C ASN A 661 3.53 23.73 18.69
N THR A 662 3.73 24.14 17.43
CA THR A 662 2.72 24.86 16.60
C THR A 662 1.34 24.19 16.54
N ARG A 663 1.20 22.95 17.06
CA ARG A 663 0.02 22.09 16.99
C ARG A 663 -0.62 21.72 18.33
N THR A 664 -0.03 22.15 19.43
CA THR A 664 -0.56 21.92 20.78
C THR A 664 -0.55 23.26 21.49
N ASN A 665 -1.61 24.02 21.24
CA ASN A 665 -1.91 25.25 21.95
C ASN A 665 -3.30 25.11 22.57
#